data_AF-A0A1I3IQ17-F1
#
_entry.id   AF-A0A1I3IQ17-F1
#
_cell.length_a   1.000
_cell.length_b   1.000
_cell.length_c   1.000
_cell.angle_alpha   90.00
_cell.angle_beta   90.00
_cell.angle_gamma   90.00
#
_symmetry.space_group_name_H-M   'P 1'
#
loop_
_entity.id
_entity.type
_entity.pdbx_description
1 polymer ?
#
loop_
_entity_poly.entity_id
_entity_poly.type
_entity_poly.pdbx_seq_one_letter_code
_entity_poly.pdbx_strand_id
1 'polypeptide(L)'
;MGETYKLQAYLYNAEGGGLIITPKPAKIPKINKVELFYVDDTKGVIFSYMERLRAKANCVNMFGKELIFTLWEDDAKGAEHDEKNLPIASQKARVNKNGLATVDFSLTMALMLKASRGEQDGQLEFYVTVEFYKNNKHATNNVNVKGIPISSPKEQSKPKVPPKAKGSPSESKLASKKEESGIMATISKKWDELWDWAEGKGTATKEKPPTVEKSSGKSTTEVKEVKKEDKKDDKCPNCKKEITIDEVNKVLGDKEDQEYRKNIILLLNQFINKRKGTKGELHINTCLRKAHFLSEIATETSLLEKKLTEGNTPPYYSENNIKNLWPGKYKDLVNSGKLSTVASERPQKQLLNFVYGKKNGNKGGDDGWNYRGKGLIQLTGRTNYNDASVFLKKVFPEEYVDLEANYDKVAELKYAVLSSIAFWEGKSIYNIADISKTKETVPNVRFFINSYDKNNSHTKKYFENAIEAFKVTECKKDKVESKKSNSKVQLDFVGKTAKESALSEKTKNILREVGEASGTYYIAITSTARTPYDQARIMYDNCKANLKEQRTTYKAPGQRVIDVYVNNSSKSRDAVIKLMEQKINELGPSTVSKHLANPEIVNTFDISYGNLKDKTKFLSEMTKRPELDVILIENNCYHTQINQK
;
A
#
# COMPACT_ATOMS: atom_id res chain seq x y z
N MET A 1 28.72 -26.29 1.00
CA MET A 1 29.03 -27.68 0.56
C MET A 1 29.21 -27.62 -0.94
N GLY A 2 30.21 -28.32 -1.50
CA GLY A 2 30.43 -28.33 -2.94
C GLY A 2 29.32 -29.06 -3.68
N GLU A 3 29.16 -28.78 -4.96
CA GLU A 3 28.23 -29.53 -5.82
C GLU A 3 28.74 -30.96 -6.02
N THR A 4 27.80 -31.87 -6.27
CA THR A 4 28.10 -33.29 -6.52
C THR A 4 28.35 -33.48 -8.00
N TYR A 5 29.57 -33.89 -8.37
CA TYR A 5 29.96 -34.07 -9.76
C TYR A 5 29.63 -35.48 -10.25
N LYS A 6 29.00 -35.61 -11.43
CA LYS A 6 28.84 -36.89 -12.13
C LYS A 6 29.89 -36.99 -13.24
N LEU A 7 30.92 -37.80 -13.04
CA LEU A 7 31.91 -38.10 -14.06
C LEU A 7 31.40 -39.24 -14.95
N GLN A 8 31.44 -39.05 -16.27
CA GLN A 8 31.08 -40.05 -17.28
C GLN A 8 32.14 -40.05 -18.39
N ALA A 9 32.42 -41.22 -18.95
CA ALA A 9 33.25 -41.40 -20.14
C ALA A 9 32.36 -41.92 -21.27
N TYR A 10 32.69 -41.55 -22.52
CA TYR A 10 31.94 -41.91 -23.71
C TYR A 10 32.91 -42.16 -24.86
N LEU A 11 32.64 -43.16 -25.71
CA LEU A 11 33.33 -43.31 -27.00
C LEU A 11 32.48 -42.80 -28.16
N TYR A 12 31.17 -43.10 -28.17
CA TYR A 12 30.23 -42.65 -29.21
C TYR A 12 28.83 -42.25 -28.68
N ASN A 13 28.38 -42.80 -27.55
CA ASN A 13 27.10 -42.48 -26.93
C ASN A 13 27.15 -42.69 -25.41
N ALA A 14 26.11 -42.26 -24.68
CA ALA A 14 26.08 -42.33 -23.21
C ALA A 14 25.70 -43.71 -22.67
N GLU A 15 26.69 -44.46 -22.17
CA GLU A 15 26.57 -45.84 -21.66
C GLU A 15 25.80 -45.98 -20.31
N GLY A 16 25.02 -44.96 -19.92
CA GLY A 16 24.20 -44.92 -18.69
C GLY A 16 24.98 -44.74 -17.39
N GLY A 17 26.08 -45.48 -17.22
CA GLY A 17 26.95 -45.46 -16.04
C GLY A 17 27.66 -44.12 -15.80
N GLY A 18 27.98 -43.84 -14.54
CA GLY A 18 28.74 -42.64 -14.16
C GLY A 18 29.09 -42.59 -12.68
N LEU A 19 30.29 -42.11 -12.36
CA LEU A 19 30.79 -42.00 -11.00
C LEU A 19 30.31 -40.70 -10.34
N ILE A 20 29.74 -40.80 -9.14
CA ILE A 20 29.24 -39.66 -8.36
C ILE A 20 30.29 -39.26 -7.32
N ILE A 21 30.86 -38.06 -7.46
CA ILE A 21 31.95 -37.54 -6.63
C ILE A 21 31.44 -36.41 -5.73
N THR A 22 31.56 -36.60 -4.41
CA THR A 22 31.14 -35.62 -3.39
C THR A 22 32.35 -35.20 -2.53
N PRO A 23 32.94 -34.01 -2.74
CA PRO A 23 34.12 -33.56 -1.99
C PRO A 23 33.84 -33.33 -0.50
N LYS A 24 34.75 -33.80 0.38
CA LYS A 24 34.73 -33.50 1.82
C LYS A 24 35.72 -32.35 2.16
N PRO A 25 35.33 -31.34 2.96
CA PRO A 25 36.21 -30.22 3.29
C PRO A 25 37.30 -30.62 4.30
N ALA A 26 38.55 -30.21 4.05
CA ALA A 26 39.74 -30.69 4.78
C ALA A 26 40.16 -29.85 6.01
N LYS A 27 39.43 -28.76 6.35
CA LYS A 27 39.68 -27.93 7.55
C LYS A 27 38.36 -27.47 8.17
N ILE A 28 38.39 -27.13 9.46
CA ILE A 28 37.26 -26.61 10.23
C ILE A 28 36.74 -25.29 9.60
N PRO A 29 35.42 -25.14 9.33
CA PRO A 29 34.82 -23.87 8.93
C PRO A 29 35.00 -22.78 10.00
N LYS A 30 35.49 -21.59 9.61
CA LYS A 30 35.77 -20.47 10.53
C LYS A 30 35.43 -19.09 9.95
N ILE A 31 34.91 -18.17 10.77
CA ILE A 31 34.90 -16.72 10.58
C ILE A 31 36.25 -16.17 11.09
N ASN A 32 37.00 -15.50 10.24
CA ASN A 32 38.32 -14.96 10.61
C ASN A 32 38.24 -13.54 11.20
N LYS A 33 37.39 -12.68 10.63
CA LYS A 33 37.19 -11.29 11.05
C LYS A 33 35.96 -10.67 10.39
N VAL A 34 35.40 -9.65 11.03
CA VAL A 34 34.38 -8.76 10.46
C VAL A 34 35.03 -7.38 10.27
N GLU A 35 34.78 -6.74 9.13
CA GLU A 35 35.33 -5.42 8.81
C GLU A 35 34.23 -4.51 8.25
N LEU A 36 34.30 -3.22 8.59
CA LEU A 36 33.32 -2.21 8.23
C LEU A 36 33.81 -1.31 7.08
N PHE A 37 32.90 -0.98 6.17
CA PHE A 37 33.15 -0.28 4.91
C PHE A 37 32.00 0.68 4.60
N TYR A 38 32.25 1.70 3.80
CA TYR A 38 31.19 2.47 3.15
C TYR A 38 30.67 1.71 1.92
N VAL A 39 29.59 2.20 1.30
CA VAL A 39 29.00 1.57 0.11
C VAL A 39 29.89 1.59 -1.15
N ASP A 40 30.92 2.44 -1.18
CA ASP A 40 31.93 2.47 -2.24
C ASP A 40 33.08 1.45 -2.05
N ASP A 41 32.94 0.55 -1.05
CA ASP A 41 33.92 -0.46 -0.67
C ASP A 41 35.25 0.06 -0.08
N THR A 42 35.36 1.35 0.25
CA THR A 42 36.47 1.86 1.08
C THR A 42 36.22 1.60 2.57
N LYS A 43 37.29 1.40 3.36
CA LYS A 43 37.19 1.04 4.80
C LYS A 43 36.65 2.20 5.63
N GLY A 44 35.67 1.91 6.50
CA GLY A 44 35.01 2.92 7.33
C GLY A 44 35.01 2.56 8.81
N VAL A 45 35.25 3.57 9.64
CA VAL A 45 35.11 3.52 11.12
C VAL A 45 34.27 4.68 11.67
N ILE A 46 34.10 5.76 10.91
CA ILE A 46 33.24 6.91 11.25
C ILE A 46 32.26 7.14 10.10
N PHE A 47 30.97 7.01 10.36
CA PHE A 47 29.89 6.97 9.36
C PHE A 47 28.91 8.14 9.51
N SER A 48 28.13 8.44 8.47
CA SER A 48 27.04 9.42 8.54
C SER A 48 25.70 8.79 8.95
N TYR A 49 24.87 9.51 9.71
CA TYR A 49 23.47 9.11 10.02
C TYR A 49 22.53 9.04 8.80
N MET A 50 23.02 9.35 7.60
CA MET A 50 22.29 9.25 6.33
C MET A 50 22.94 8.25 5.34
N GLU A 51 23.90 7.45 5.81
CA GLU A 51 24.74 6.55 5.00
C GLU A 51 24.47 5.07 5.33
N ARG A 52 24.89 4.19 4.42
CA ARG A 52 24.83 2.73 4.61
C ARG A 52 26.18 2.19 5.05
N LEU A 53 26.15 1.45 6.16
CA LEU A 53 27.25 0.71 6.74
C LEU A 53 27.34 -0.67 6.08
N ARG A 54 28.42 -0.94 5.34
CA ARG A 54 28.68 -2.26 4.74
C ARG A 54 29.56 -3.09 5.67
N ALA A 55 29.01 -4.15 6.24
CA ALA A 55 29.75 -5.11 7.06
C ALA A 55 30.17 -6.32 6.21
N LYS A 56 31.46 -6.70 6.28
CA LYS A 56 32.04 -7.83 5.53
C LYS A 56 32.68 -8.83 6.47
N ALA A 57 32.19 -10.07 6.46
CA ALA A 57 32.81 -11.19 7.17
C ALA A 57 33.73 -11.98 6.22
N ASN A 58 34.98 -12.16 6.63
CA ASN A 58 35.97 -12.99 5.93
C ASN A 58 35.99 -14.38 6.57
N CYS A 59 35.80 -15.44 5.79
CA CYS A 59 35.52 -16.78 6.27
C CYS A 59 36.27 -17.88 5.49
N VAL A 60 36.72 -18.92 6.20
CA VAL A 60 37.44 -20.08 5.64
C VAL A 60 36.55 -21.32 5.71
N ASN A 61 36.52 -22.11 4.64
CA ASN A 61 35.73 -23.36 4.52
C ASN A 61 34.21 -23.24 4.75
N MET A 62 33.66 -22.02 4.73
CA MET A 62 32.24 -21.74 4.95
C MET A 62 31.43 -21.59 3.64
N PHE A 63 31.96 -21.90 2.45
CA PHE A 63 31.25 -21.67 1.18
C PHE A 63 29.82 -22.26 1.15
N GLY A 64 28.85 -21.39 0.89
CA GLY A 64 27.41 -21.69 0.89
C GLY A 64 26.76 -21.76 2.27
N LYS A 65 27.50 -21.54 3.37
CA LYS A 65 26.93 -21.36 4.71
C LYS A 65 26.29 -19.99 4.84
N GLU A 66 25.26 -19.93 5.66
CA GLU A 66 24.49 -18.74 5.98
C GLU A 66 24.94 -18.22 7.34
N LEU A 67 25.35 -16.95 7.39
CA LEU A 67 25.74 -16.24 8.61
C LEU A 67 24.62 -15.28 9.02
N ILE A 68 24.51 -14.99 10.31
CA ILE A 68 23.68 -13.90 10.83
C ILE A 68 24.61 -12.77 11.21
N PHE A 69 24.37 -11.57 10.67
CA PHE A 69 25.02 -10.32 11.06
C PHE A 69 24.03 -9.53 11.92
N THR A 70 24.43 -9.00 13.06
CA THR A 70 23.58 -8.14 13.90
C THR A 70 24.32 -6.85 14.25
N LEU A 71 23.66 -5.72 13.99
CA LEU A 71 24.09 -4.38 14.40
C LEU A 71 23.52 -4.07 15.79
N TRP A 72 24.36 -3.60 16.70
CA TRP A 72 24.05 -3.31 18.10
C TRP A 72 24.33 -1.84 18.45
N GLU A 73 23.54 -1.32 19.37
CA GLU A 73 23.74 -0.03 20.06
C GLU A 73 24.67 -0.25 21.26
N ASP A 74 25.73 0.57 21.43
CA ASP A 74 26.76 0.36 22.46
C ASP A 74 26.70 1.44 23.57
N ASP A 75 25.67 1.39 24.39
CA ASP A 75 25.33 2.42 25.40
C ASP A 75 26.23 2.40 26.67
N ALA A 76 27.37 1.68 26.67
CA ALA A 76 28.11 1.29 27.89
C ALA A 76 29.59 1.73 27.89
N LYS A 77 29.88 2.93 28.45
CA LYS A 77 31.26 3.43 28.58
C LYS A 77 32.18 2.49 29.39
N GLY A 78 33.06 1.78 28.68
CA GLY A 78 34.29 1.20 29.23
C GLY A 78 34.31 -0.31 29.49
N ALA A 79 33.33 -1.09 29.01
CA ALA A 79 33.36 -2.55 29.11
C ALA A 79 32.71 -3.23 27.89
N GLU A 80 33.28 -4.34 27.42
CA GLU A 80 32.75 -5.08 26.28
C GLU A 80 31.53 -5.93 26.69
N HIS A 81 30.43 -5.79 25.93
CA HIS A 81 29.17 -6.54 26.03
C HIS A 81 28.41 -6.42 27.38
N ASP A 82 27.64 -5.35 27.54
CA ASP A 82 26.57 -5.27 28.56
C ASP A 82 25.30 -5.99 28.07
N GLU A 83 24.59 -6.72 28.94
CA GLU A 83 23.29 -7.36 28.63
C GLU A 83 22.19 -6.36 28.25
N LYS A 84 22.41 -5.05 28.46
CA LYS A 84 21.51 -3.96 28.06
C LYS A 84 21.59 -3.57 26.58
N ASN A 85 22.69 -3.88 25.89
CA ASN A 85 22.93 -3.42 24.52
C ASN A 85 21.83 -3.90 23.56
N LEU A 86 21.18 -2.96 22.86
CA LEU A 86 19.97 -3.25 22.07
C LEU A 86 20.33 -3.61 20.61
N PRO A 87 19.75 -4.71 20.06
CA PRO A 87 19.94 -5.04 18.65
C PRO A 87 19.12 -4.10 17.78
N ILE A 88 19.80 -3.32 16.94
CA ILE A 88 19.21 -2.35 16.02
C ILE A 88 18.60 -3.06 14.80
N ALA A 89 19.35 -4.00 14.21
CA ALA A 89 18.92 -4.77 13.05
C ALA A 89 19.77 -6.05 12.88
N SER A 90 19.14 -7.13 12.40
CA SER A 90 19.86 -8.33 11.96
C SER A 90 19.62 -8.61 10.48
N GLN A 91 20.66 -9.06 9.78
CA GLN A 91 20.62 -9.45 8.37
C GLN A 91 21.31 -10.80 8.17
N LYS A 92 21.00 -11.48 7.06
CA LYS A 92 21.62 -12.75 6.70
C LYS A 92 22.37 -12.63 5.38
N ALA A 93 23.56 -13.21 5.32
CA ALA A 93 24.31 -13.36 4.08
C ALA A 93 24.90 -14.76 3.98
N ARG A 94 25.08 -15.25 2.74
CA ARG A 94 25.78 -16.52 2.48
C ARG A 94 27.21 -16.25 2.06
N VAL A 95 28.13 -17.04 2.60
CA VAL A 95 29.56 -16.96 2.26
C VAL A 95 29.75 -17.40 0.81
N ASN A 96 30.27 -16.49 -0.01
CA ASN A 96 30.51 -16.71 -1.43
C ASN A 96 31.76 -17.56 -1.70
N LYS A 97 32.03 -17.86 -2.97
CA LYS A 97 33.16 -18.74 -3.39
C LYS A 97 34.55 -18.20 -3.02
N ASN A 98 34.68 -16.90 -2.72
CA ASN A 98 35.93 -16.28 -2.28
C ASN A 98 36.08 -16.27 -0.75
N GLY A 99 35.14 -16.87 -0.01
CA GLY A 99 35.14 -16.83 1.46
C GLY A 99 34.53 -15.55 2.06
N LEU A 100 33.85 -14.72 1.29
CA LEU A 100 33.30 -13.44 1.76
C LEU A 100 31.78 -13.50 1.93
N ALA A 101 31.26 -12.96 3.04
CA ALA A 101 29.85 -12.61 3.21
C ALA A 101 29.72 -11.11 3.50
N THR A 102 28.65 -10.47 3.02
CA THR A 102 28.47 -9.01 3.07
C THR A 102 27.00 -8.65 3.31
N VAL A 103 26.74 -7.64 4.15
CA VAL A 103 25.42 -7.01 4.34
C VAL A 103 25.57 -5.49 4.46
N ASP A 104 24.52 -4.75 4.08
CA ASP A 104 24.47 -3.29 4.16
C ASP A 104 23.41 -2.86 5.19
N PHE A 105 23.82 -2.37 6.35
CA PHE A 105 22.92 -1.78 7.36
C PHE A 105 22.65 -0.30 7.05
N SER A 106 21.44 0.17 7.35
CA SER A 106 21.12 1.60 7.26
C SER A 106 21.22 2.24 8.62
N LEU A 107 22.13 3.21 8.77
CA LEU A 107 22.08 4.16 9.88
C LEU A 107 20.98 5.18 9.52
N THR A 108 20.05 5.48 10.44
CA THR A 108 18.82 6.20 10.08
C THR A 108 18.53 7.39 10.98
N MET A 109 17.67 8.29 10.51
CA MET A 109 17.13 9.39 11.30
C MET A 109 16.42 8.94 12.59
N ALA A 110 15.95 7.69 12.69
CA ALA A 110 15.38 7.15 13.93
C ALA A 110 16.47 6.92 14.99
N LEU A 111 17.67 6.50 14.59
CA LEU A 111 18.84 6.42 15.49
C LEU A 111 19.36 7.81 15.84
N MET A 112 19.42 8.73 14.87
CA MET A 112 19.76 10.14 15.14
C MET A 112 18.79 10.78 16.16
N LEU A 113 17.50 10.44 16.11
CA LEU A 113 16.47 10.85 17.09
C LEU A 113 16.56 10.13 18.44
N LYS A 114 17.33 9.03 18.57
CA LYS A 114 17.66 8.39 19.85
C LYS A 114 18.91 9.01 20.45
N ALA A 115 20.01 9.11 19.68
CA ALA A 115 21.25 9.76 20.08
C ALA A 115 20.99 11.20 20.58
N SER A 116 20.20 12.00 19.85
CA SER A 116 19.79 13.35 20.24
C SER A 116 18.83 13.44 21.44
N ARG A 117 18.61 12.33 22.17
CA ARG A 117 17.83 12.23 23.41
C ARG A 117 18.57 11.49 24.53
N GLY A 118 19.76 10.94 24.25
CA GLY A 118 20.50 10.07 25.17
C GLY A 118 21.90 10.58 25.51
N GLU A 119 22.64 11.11 24.54
CA GLU A 119 24.08 11.43 24.72
C GLU A 119 24.39 12.92 24.50
N GLN A 120 25.37 13.45 25.25
CA GLN A 120 25.70 14.88 25.20
C GLN A 120 26.44 15.29 23.91
N ASP A 121 27.20 14.37 23.30
CA ASP A 121 28.08 14.67 22.16
C ASP A 121 27.43 14.39 20.78
N GLY A 122 26.19 13.88 20.74
CA GLY A 122 25.41 13.66 19.52
C GLY A 122 25.96 12.58 18.56
N GLN A 123 26.97 11.83 18.98
CA GLN A 123 27.51 10.67 18.27
C GLN A 123 26.69 9.42 18.63
N LEU A 124 27.07 8.27 18.07
CA LEU A 124 26.49 6.97 18.40
C LEU A 124 27.55 5.89 18.17
N GLU A 125 27.96 5.19 19.23
CA GLU A 125 28.85 4.04 19.13
C GLU A 125 28.04 2.76 18.83
N PHE A 126 28.58 1.90 17.97
CA PHE A 126 27.92 0.68 17.54
C PHE A 126 28.93 -0.41 17.15
N TYR A 127 28.47 -1.67 17.18
CA TYR A 127 29.24 -2.80 16.67
C TYR A 127 28.37 -3.76 15.87
N VAL A 128 29.01 -4.50 14.96
CA VAL A 128 28.38 -5.59 14.20
C VAL A 128 28.98 -6.92 14.64
N THR A 129 28.19 -7.79 15.24
CA THR A 129 28.56 -9.20 15.44
C THR A 129 28.16 -10.04 14.23
N VAL A 130 28.90 -11.12 13.97
CA VAL A 130 28.57 -12.11 12.94
C VAL A 130 28.73 -13.51 13.50
N GLU A 131 27.68 -14.32 13.35
CA GLU A 131 27.51 -15.62 14.00
C GLU A 131 27.29 -16.74 12.98
N PHE A 132 27.79 -17.94 13.33
CA PHE A 132 27.47 -19.18 12.61
C PHE A 132 27.01 -20.30 13.54
N TYR A 133 25.89 -20.94 13.17
CA TYR A 133 25.29 -22.05 13.90
C TYR A 133 25.45 -23.37 13.14
N LYS A 134 25.66 -24.46 13.90
CA LYS A 134 25.88 -25.81 13.34
C LYS A 134 24.57 -26.43 12.82
N ASN A 135 24.19 -26.12 11.57
CA ASN A 135 22.95 -26.59 10.91
C ASN A 135 22.54 -28.04 11.26
N ASN A 136 21.39 -28.22 11.93
CA ASN A 136 20.30 -29.20 11.67
C ASN A 136 19.46 -29.44 12.96
N LYS A 137 18.20 -29.89 12.92
CA LYS A 137 17.62 -30.93 12.04
C LYS A 137 16.22 -30.61 11.49
N HIS A 138 15.97 -31.07 10.27
CA HIS A 138 14.64 -31.41 9.76
C HIS A 138 14.25 -32.83 10.21
N ALA A 139 12.95 -33.14 10.21
CA ALA A 139 12.40 -34.49 10.36
C ALA A 139 12.67 -35.35 9.09
N THR A 140 12.48 -36.68 9.03
CA THR A 140 11.74 -37.66 9.87
C THR A 140 12.71 -38.73 10.45
N ASN A 141 12.38 -39.95 10.93
CA ASN A 141 11.13 -40.75 10.93
C ASN A 141 11.11 -41.77 12.10
N ASN A 142 9.97 -42.46 12.30
CA ASN A 142 9.80 -43.54 13.28
C ASN A 142 10.48 -44.85 12.87
N VAL A 143 11.24 -45.45 13.79
CA VAL A 143 11.59 -46.88 13.85
C VAL A 143 11.48 -47.31 15.31
N ASN A 144 10.89 -48.47 15.59
CA ASN A 144 10.61 -48.93 16.96
C ASN A 144 11.50 -50.13 17.33
N VAL A 145 12.33 -50.00 18.38
CA VAL A 145 13.23 -51.05 18.89
C VAL A 145 13.26 -50.99 20.42
N LYS A 146 13.21 -52.15 21.11
CA LYS A 146 13.29 -52.25 22.57
C LYS A 146 14.73 -52.51 23.03
N GLY A 147 15.22 -51.83 24.07
CA GLY A 147 16.55 -52.04 24.68
C GLY A 147 16.86 -51.06 25.84
N ILE A 148 17.66 -51.48 26.83
CA ILE A 148 17.83 -50.93 28.20
C ILE A 148 19.24 -51.38 28.72
N PRO A 149 20.00 -50.71 29.65
CA PRO A 149 19.77 -49.50 30.48
C PRO A 149 20.90 -48.41 30.51
N ILE A 150 20.60 -47.27 31.16
CA ILE A 150 21.39 -46.45 32.15
C ILE A 150 22.94 -46.31 32.04
N SER A 151 23.45 -45.06 32.05
CA SER A 151 24.41 -44.53 33.07
C SER A 151 24.78 -43.03 32.93
N SER A 152 25.14 -42.42 34.07
CA SER A 152 25.72 -41.06 34.31
C SER A 152 26.88 -41.22 35.33
N PRO A 153 27.75 -40.23 35.72
CA PRO A 153 27.55 -38.78 36.02
C PRO A 153 28.52 -37.88 35.17
N LYS A 154 29.14 -36.73 35.51
CA LYS A 154 29.49 -35.93 36.74
C LYS A 154 29.54 -34.40 36.46
N GLU A 155 29.74 -33.60 37.51
CA GLU A 155 29.93 -32.14 37.52
C GLU A 155 31.39 -31.71 37.82
N GLN A 156 31.71 -30.43 37.55
CA GLN A 156 32.60 -29.49 38.32
C GLN A 156 32.68 -28.14 37.54
N SER A 157 32.83 -26.93 38.11
CA SER A 157 32.57 -26.39 39.47
C SER A 157 32.49 -24.84 39.39
N LYS A 158 32.09 -24.12 40.48
CA LYS A 158 32.02 -22.64 40.55
C LYS A 158 32.55 -22.06 41.88
N PRO A 159 33.34 -20.97 41.88
CA PRO A 159 33.56 -20.10 43.06
C PRO A 159 32.36 -19.19 43.40
N LYS A 160 32.40 -18.52 44.57
CA LYS A 160 31.33 -17.68 45.14
C LYS A 160 31.81 -16.25 45.50
N VAL A 161 30.86 -15.35 45.73
CA VAL A 161 31.03 -13.98 46.27
C VAL A 161 30.14 -13.80 47.53
N PRO A 162 30.56 -13.08 48.60
CA PRO A 162 29.85 -12.96 49.88
C PRO A 162 28.63 -12.00 49.90
N PRO A 163 27.84 -11.92 51.01
CA PRO A 163 26.46 -11.43 50.97
C PRO A 163 26.16 -10.02 51.55
N LYS A 164 25.14 -9.38 50.93
CA LYS A 164 24.13 -8.39 51.41
C LYS A 164 24.33 -7.58 52.71
N ALA A 165 24.00 -6.29 52.61
CA ALA A 165 23.39 -5.48 53.68
C ALA A 165 21.85 -5.31 53.47
N LYS A 166 21.13 -4.78 54.47
CA LYS A 166 19.67 -4.49 54.43
C LYS A 166 19.41 -3.01 54.78
N GLY A 167 18.34 -2.43 54.22
CA GLY A 167 17.73 -1.17 54.69
C GLY A 167 17.73 -0.02 53.67
N SER A 168 16.67 0.09 52.86
CA SER A 168 16.35 1.30 52.08
C SER A 168 14.89 1.29 51.58
N PRO A 169 14.28 2.45 51.32
CA PRO A 169 12.82 2.57 51.19
C PRO A 169 12.29 2.18 49.80
N SER A 170 12.01 0.89 49.60
CA SER A 170 11.25 0.39 48.43
C SER A 170 10.37 -0.82 48.77
N GLU A 171 9.84 -0.86 50.00
CA GLU A 171 9.00 -1.94 50.51
C GLU A 171 7.50 -1.73 50.21
N SER A 172 7.16 -1.25 48.99
CA SER A 172 5.76 -1.13 48.54
C SER A 172 5.57 -0.96 47.02
N LYS A 173 5.66 -2.06 46.26
CA LYS A 173 4.86 -2.25 45.03
C LYS A 173 4.78 -3.72 44.62
N LEU A 174 3.64 -4.11 44.03
CA LEU A 174 3.29 -5.51 43.78
C LEU A 174 4.15 -6.15 42.69
N ALA A 175 4.30 -7.48 42.78
CA ALA A 175 5.01 -8.28 41.79
C ALA A 175 4.35 -8.21 40.39
N SER A 176 5.15 -7.87 39.37
CA SER A 176 4.73 -7.94 37.98
C SER A 176 4.70 -9.41 37.50
N LYS A 177 3.65 -9.79 36.78
CA LYS A 177 3.56 -11.13 36.17
C LYS A 177 4.44 -11.19 34.92
N LYS A 178 5.22 -12.27 34.79
CA LYS A 178 5.92 -12.64 33.56
C LYS A 178 4.99 -13.35 32.58
N GLU A 179 5.56 -13.66 31.41
CA GLU A 179 4.98 -14.39 30.26
C GLU A 179 4.08 -13.50 29.36
N GLU A 180 4.27 -13.46 28.03
CA GLU A 180 5.15 -14.27 27.18
C GLU A 180 5.65 -13.51 25.93
N SER A 181 6.90 -13.73 25.50
CA SER A 181 7.43 -13.23 24.22
C SER A 181 8.36 -14.27 23.58
N GLY A 182 7.84 -14.98 22.57
CA GLY A 182 8.41 -16.21 21.99
C GLY A 182 9.68 -16.08 21.14
N ILE A 183 10.54 -15.09 21.41
CA ILE A 183 11.85 -14.92 20.75
C ILE A 183 12.98 -14.87 21.79
N MET A 184 12.83 -14.06 22.86
CA MET A 184 13.87 -13.88 23.87
C MET A 184 14.22 -15.17 24.64
N ALA A 185 13.24 -16.06 24.82
CA ALA A 185 13.45 -17.37 25.45
C ALA A 185 14.34 -18.34 24.63
N THR A 186 14.55 -18.07 23.34
CA THR A 186 15.35 -18.90 22.44
C THR A 186 16.83 -18.53 22.47
N ILE A 187 17.14 -17.23 22.60
CA ILE A 187 18.52 -16.71 22.56
C ILE A 187 19.29 -17.15 23.82
N SER A 188 18.69 -16.96 25.01
CA SER A 188 19.27 -17.40 26.29
C SER A 188 19.46 -18.93 26.42
N LYS A 189 18.89 -19.73 25.53
CA LYS A 189 18.93 -21.21 25.55
C LYS A 189 19.90 -21.84 24.55
N LYS A 190 20.71 -21.07 23.81
CA LYS A 190 21.52 -21.60 22.68
C LYS A 190 23.04 -21.35 22.74
N TRP A 191 23.60 -21.22 23.94
CA TRP A 191 25.07 -21.25 24.12
C TRP A 191 25.70 -22.57 23.63
N ASP A 192 24.95 -23.68 23.58
CA ASP A 192 25.42 -24.99 23.07
C ASP A 192 25.41 -25.12 21.53
N GLU A 193 24.85 -24.15 20.78
CA GLU A 193 24.71 -24.22 19.32
C GLU A 193 25.57 -23.21 18.52
N LEU A 194 26.09 -22.17 19.17
CA LEU A 194 26.99 -21.20 18.56
C LEU A 194 28.31 -21.91 18.20
N TRP A 195 28.72 -21.83 16.93
CA TRP A 195 29.86 -22.59 16.42
C TRP A 195 31.08 -21.72 16.11
N ASP A 196 30.87 -20.44 15.77
CA ASP A 196 31.91 -19.44 15.64
C ASP A 196 31.31 -18.02 15.60
N TRP A 197 32.08 -17.01 16.02
CA TRP A 197 31.66 -15.60 15.96
C TRP A 197 32.84 -14.63 15.82
N ALA A 198 32.56 -13.41 15.36
CA ALA A 198 33.49 -12.28 15.37
C ALA A 198 32.74 -10.94 15.35
N GLU A 199 33.42 -9.84 15.68
CA GLU A 199 32.86 -8.48 15.73
C GLU A 199 33.67 -7.44 14.94
N GLY A 200 33.07 -6.25 14.75
CA GLY A 200 33.74 -5.03 14.30
C GLY A 200 32.99 -3.77 14.79
N LYS A 201 33.74 -2.81 15.35
CA LYS A 201 33.26 -1.59 16.04
C LYS A 201 33.36 -0.34 15.15
N GLY A 202 32.48 0.65 15.36
CA GLY A 202 32.49 1.93 14.65
C GLY A 202 31.55 2.99 15.26
N THR A 203 31.64 4.23 14.77
CA THR A 203 30.90 5.39 15.32
C THR A 203 30.10 6.11 14.22
N ALA A 204 28.94 6.66 14.53
CA ALA A 204 28.16 7.51 13.64
C ALA A 204 28.17 8.98 14.08
N THR A 205 28.19 9.90 13.12
CA THR A 205 28.22 11.36 13.36
C THR A 205 27.29 12.11 12.41
N LYS A 206 26.92 13.34 12.78
CA LYS A 206 25.98 14.20 12.04
C LYS A 206 26.66 15.14 11.03
N GLU A 207 27.88 15.58 11.30
CA GLU A 207 28.59 16.53 10.42
C GLU A 207 29.21 15.90 9.17
N LYS A 208 29.32 14.56 9.12
CA LYS A 208 29.90 13.86 7.96
C LYS A 208 28.91 13.78 6.79
N PRO A 209 29.25 14.27 5.58
CA PRO A 209 28.44 14.05 4.38
C PRO A 209 28.55 12.58 3.91
N PRO A 210 27.49 12.00 3.31
CA PRO A 210 27.49 10.62 2.83
C PRO A 210 28.32 10.44 1.56
N THR A 211 28.98 9.29 1.43
CA THR A 211 29.81 8.94 0.27
C THR A 211 28.96 8.68 -0.98
N VAL A 212 29.35 9.26 -2.12
CA VAL A 212 28.61 9.14 -3.40
C VAL A 212 29.16 8.01 -4.26
N GLU A 213 28.27 7.08 -4.64
CA GLU A 213 28.56 5.90 -5.47
C GLU A 213 29.00 6.31 -6.89
N LYS A 214 30.23 5.98 -7.29
CA LYS A 214 30.82 6.38 -8.59
C LYS A 214 30.42 5.40 -9.71
N SER A 215 29.77 5.91 -10.75
CA SER A 215 29.41 5.14 -11.94
C SER A 215 30.56 5.03 -12.95
N SER A 216 30.92 3.81 -13.35
CA SER A 216 31.93 3.51 -14.37
C SER A 216 31.30 3.46 -15.78
N GLY A 217 31.28 4.58 -16.49
CA GLY A 217 30.78 4.66 -17.87
C GLY A 217 31.86 4.62 -18.96
N LYS A 218 31.54 4.05 -20.13
CA LYS A 218 32.23 4.34 -21.40
C LYS A 218 31.36 4.07 -22.66
N SER A 219 31.26 5.11 -23.50
CA SER A 219 30.92 5.20 -24.93
C SER A 219 30.04 4.17 -25.68
N THR A 220 28.86 4.67 -26.10
CA THR A 220 28.44 4.92 -27.50
C THR A 220 28.84 3.98 -28.65
N THR A 221 27.83 3.60 -29.46
CA THR A 221 27.93 3.44 -30.92
C THR A 221 26.65 3.96 -31.61
N GLU A 222 26.79 4.48 -32.82
CA GLU A 222 25.68 4.96 -33.66
C GLU A 222 25.03 3.82 -34.46
N VAL A 223 23.75 3.95 -34.81
CA VAL A 223 23.08 3.11 -35.81
C VAL A 223 22.22 3.99 -36.72
N LYS A 224 22.33 3.77 -38.03
CA LYS A 224 21.66 4.55 -39.08
C LYS A 224 20.14 4.37 -39.08
N GLU A 225 19.44 5.33 -39.67
CA GLU A 225 17.99 5.22 -39.91
C GLU A 225 17.65 3.97 -40.74
N VAL A 226 16.68 3.21 -40.26
CA VAL A 226 15.96 2.20 -41.04
C VAL A 226 14.51 2.68 -41.16
N LYS A 227 13.98 2.65 -42.39
CA LYS A 227 12.59 3.07 -42.67
C LYS A 227 11.62 2.28 -41.79
N LYS A 228 10.72 2.97 -41.11
CA LYS A 228 9.60 2.33 -40.41
C LYS A 228 8.58 1.87 -41.44
N GLU A 229 8.45 0.56 -41.62
CA GLU A 229 7.21 -0.01 -42.14
C GLU A 229 6.12 0.10 -41.06
N ASP A 230 4.87 0.28 -41.49
CA ASP A 230 3.78 0.67 -40.60
C ASP A 230 3.38 -0.45 -39.61
N LYS A 231 3.64 -0.20 -38.32
CA LYS A 231 2.95 -0.93 -37.26
C LYS A 231 1.46 -0.55 -37.30
N LYS A 232 0.61 -1.50 -37.72
CA LYS A 232 -0.86 -1.35 -37.68
C LYS A 232 -1.31 -0.89 -36.29
N ASP A 233 -2.01 0.24 -36.28
CA ASP A 233 -2.38 0.99 -35.08
C ASP A 233 -3.61 0.36 -34.40
N ASP A 234 -3.42 -0.55 -33.43
CA ASP A 234 -4.49 -1.40 -32.83
C ASP A 234 -5.42 -0.64 -31.85
N LYS A 235 -5.86 0.57 -32.26
CA LYS A 235 -6.69 1.48 -31.47
C LYS A 235 -8.19 1.16 -31.64
N CYS A 236 -8.90 1.02 -30.52
CA CYS A 236 -10.34 0.76 -30.48
C CYS A 236 -11.16 1.77 -31.34
N PRO A 237 -12.05 1.30 -32.23
CA PRO A 237 -12.74 2.15 -33.21
C PRO A 237 -13.76 3.12 -32.59
N ASN A 238 -14.20 2.86 -31.35
CA ASN A 238 -15.19 3.69 -30.67
C ASN A 238 -14.55 4.85 -29.87
N CYS A 239 -13.33 4.68 -29.34
CA CYS A 239 -12.69 5.68 -28.46
C CYS A 239 -12.59 7.08 -29.08
N LYS A 240 -12.26 7.16 -30.37
CA LYS A 240 -12.01 8.41 -31.11
C LYS A 240 -13.28 9.13 -31.59
N LYS A 241 -14.46 8.49 -31.52
CA LYS A 241 -15.76 9.08 -31.91
C LYS A 241 -16.17 10.21 -30.97
N GLU A 242 -17.09 11.05 -31.41
CA GLU A 242 -17.74 12.03 -30.53
C GLU A 242 -18.81 11.37 -29.67
N ILE A 243 -19.14 11.97 -28.52
CA ILE A 243 -20.24 11.51 -27.66
C ILE A 243 -21.56 11.91 -28.35
N THR A 244 -22.52 11.00 -28.45
CA THR A 244 -23.83 11.30 -29.08
C THR A 244 -24.96 11.49 -28.08
N ILE A 245 -26.05 12.14 -28.50
CA ILE A 245 -27.27 12.24 -27.70
C ILE A 245 -27.93 10.88 -27.46
N ASP A 246 -27.76 9.91 -28.37
CA ASP A 246 -28.27 8.54 -28.22
C ASP A 246 -27.49 7.77 -27.15
N GLU A 247 -26.16 7.93 -27.10
CA GLU A 247 -25.34 7.37 -26.02
C GLU A 247 -25.74 7.96 -24.66
N VAL A 248 -25.95 9.27 -24.59
CA VAL A 248 -26.39 9.96 -23.36
C VAL A 248 -27.82 9.56 -22.94
N ASN A 249 -28.74 9.39 -23.89
CA ASN A 249 -30.09 8.93 -23.62
C ASN A 249 -30.14 7.44 -23.22
N LYS A 250 -29.25 6.60 -23.76
CA LYS A 250 -29.06 5.23 -23.28
C LYS A 250 -28.52 5.20 -21.85
N VAL A 251 -27.71 6.17 -21.45
CA VAL A 251 -27.21 6.31 -20.08
C VAL A 251 -28.31 6.79 -19.13
N LEU A 252 -28.94 7.95 -19.36
CA LEU A 252 -29.84 8.59 -18.40
C LEU A 252 -31.34 8.27 -18.58
N GLY A 253 -31.74 7.79 -19.76
CA GLY A 253 -33.13 7.81 -20.22
C GLY A 253 -33.46 9.10 -20.99
N ASP A 254 -34.41 9.02 -21.91
CA ASP A 254 -34.81 10.03 -22.90
C ASP A 254 -35.74 11.14 -22.37
N LYS A 255 -36.33 10.95 -21.18
CA LYS A 255 -37.54 11.69 -20.75
C LYS A 255 -37.35 13.12 -20.24
N GLU A 256 -36.12 13.65 -20.18
CA GLU A 256 -35.84 14.97 -19.62
C GLU A 256 -34.90 15.79 -20.52
N ASP A 257 -35.29 17.06 -20.75
CA ASP A 257 -34.46 18.17 -21.25
C ASP A 257 -33.42 17.81 -22.34
N GLN A 258 -33.94 17.32 -23.46
CA GLN A 258 -33.13 16.91 -24.61
C GLN A 258 -32.28 18.03 -25.19
N GLU A 259 -32.77 19.27 -25.19
CA GLU A 259 -32.06 20.39 -25.81
C GLU A 259 -30.89 20.87 -24.95
N TYR A 260 -31.07 20.98 -23.64
CA TYR A 260 -29.95 21.28 -22.74
C TYR A 260 -28.87 20.20 -22.79
N ARG A 261 -29.27 18.92 -22.87
CA ARG A 261 -28.36 17.78 -23.04
C ARG A 261 -27.56 17.84 -24.34
N LYS A 262 -28.18 18.14 -25.49
CA LYS A 262 -27.45 18.36 -26.75
C LYS A 262 -26.39 19.45 -26.61
N ASN A 263 -26.72 20.57 -25.95
CA ASN A 263 -25.80 21.69 -25.79
C ASN A 263 -24.63 21.36 -24.84
N ILE A 264 -24.84 20.56 -23.79
CA ILE A 264 -23.75 19.96 -22.98
C ILE A 264 -22.82 19.13 -23.86
N ILE A 265 -23.38 18.24 -24.69
CA ILE A 265 -22.64 17.30 -25.54
C ILE A 265 -21.82 18.04 -26.60
N LEU A 266 -22.43 19.04 -27.24
CA LEU A 266 -21.79 19.91 -28.24
C LEU A 266 -20.53 20.58 -27.67
N LEU A 267 -20.66 21.23 -26.50
CA LEU A 267 -19.54 21.88 -25.82
C LEU A 267 -18.47 20.88 -25.36
N LEU A 268 -18.88 19.72 -24.83
CA LEU A 268 -17.95 18.68 -24.39
C LEU A 268 -17.12 18.12 -25.56
N ASN A 269 -17.76 17.79 -26.68
CA ASN A 269 -17.09 17.37 -27.91
C ASN A 269 -16.19 18.49 -28.48
N GLN A 270 -16.67 19.73 -28.49
CA GLN A 270 -15.89 20.91 -28.90
C GLN A 270 -14.58 21.03 -28.10
N PHE A 271 -14.64 21.02 -26.78
CA PHE A 271 -13.45 21.18 -25.93
C PHE A 271 -12.51 19.96 -25.98
N ILE A 272 -13.03 18.74 -26.14
CA ILE A 272 -12.22 17.53 -26.38
C ILE A 272 -11.48 17.64 -27.72
N ASN A 273 -12.18 17.97 -28.81
CA ASN A 273 -11.58 18.11 -30.13
C ASN A 273 -10.56 19.26 -30.20
N LYS A 274 -10.85 20.41 -29.57
CA LYS A 274 -9.97 21.61 -29.49
C LYS A 274 -8.59 21.31 -28.88
N ARG A 275 -8.45 20.20 -28.12
CA ARG A 275 -7.20 19.79 -27.43
C ARG A 275 -6.59 18.49 -27.97
N LYS A 276 -7.28 17.77 -28.84
CA LYS A 276 -6.89 16.47 -29.42
C LYS A 276 -5.54 16.55 -30.12
N GLY A 277 -4.59 15.68 -29.77
CA GLY A 277 -3.23 15.67 -30.31
C GLY A 277 -2.30 16.78 -29.79
N THR A 278 -2.72 17.60 -28.82
CA THR A 278 -1.90 18.70 -28.28
C THR A 278 -1.15 18.31 -27.00
N LYS A 279 -0.17 19.13 -26.58
CA LYS A 279 0.54 19.00 -25.29
C LYS A 279 -0.36 19.11 -24.05
N GLY A 280 -1.65 19.43 -24.22
CA GLY A 280 -2.66 19.32 -23.17
C GLY A 280 -3.97 18.77 -23.72
N GLU A 281 -3.90 17.61 -24.38
CA GLU A 281 -5.06 16.77 -24.70
C GLU A 281 -5.82 16.35 -23.43
N LEU A 282 -7.15 16.29 -23.51
CA LEU A 282 -8.00 15.87 -22.39
C LEU A 282 -8.08 14.35 -22.29
N HIS A 283 -7.99 13.83 -21.08
CA HIS A 283 -8.12 12.42 -20.75
C HIS A 283 -9.60 12.00 -20.65
N ILE A 284 -10.40 12.41 -21.63
CA ILE A 284 -11.78 11.96 -21.90
C ILE A 284 -11.81 11.27 -23.29
N ASN A 285 -10.71 10.57 -23.60
CA ASN A 285 -10.30 10.10 -24.92
C ASN A 285 -10.34 8.56 -25.09
N THR A 286 -10.81 7.82 -24.10
CA THR A 286 -11.14 6.39 -24.20
C THR A 286 -12.61 6.15 -23.87
N CYS A 287 -13.22 5.08 -24.38
CA CYS A 287 -14.61 4.73 -24.07
C CYS A 287 -14.84 4.55 -22.55
N LEU A 288 -13.87 3.97 -21.83
CA LEU A 288 -13.96 3.79 -20.37
C LEU A 288 -13.88 5.13 -19.61
N ARG A 289 -13.00 6.05 -20.02
CA ARG A 289 -12.91 7.41 -19.44
C ARG A 289 -14.18 8.21 -19.71
N LYS A 290 -14.76 8.10 -20.91
CA LYS A 290 -16.07 8.69 -21.26
C LYS A 290 -17.20 8.11 -20.43
N ALA A 291 -17.24 6.78 -20.25
CA ALA A 291 -18.24 6.11 -19.43
C ALA A 291 -18.24 6.62 -17.98
N HIS A 292 -17.06 6.69 -17.36
CA HIS A 292 -16.90 7.27 -16.02
C HIS A 292 -17.30 8.74 -15.96
N PHE A 293 -16.67 9.59 -16.78
CA PHE A 293 -16.92 11.04 -16.78
C PHE A 293 -18.40 11.35 -16.91
N LEU A 294 -19.08 10.75 -17.90
CA LEU A 294 -20.52 10.92 -18.12
C LEU A 294 -21.36 10.41 -16.94
N SER A 295 -21.07 9.22 -16.40
CA SER A 295 -21.83 8.64 -15.28
C SER A 295 -21.77 9.46 -14.00
N GLU A 296 -20.66 10.17 -13.77
CA GLU A 296 -20.46 11.05 -12.61
C GLU A 296 -21.25 12.35 -12.75
N ILE A 297 -21.09 13.09 -13.87
CA ILE A 297 -21.88 14.32 -14.09
C ILE A 297 -23.39 14.04 -14.22
N ALA A 298 -23.77 12.86 -14.73
CA ALA A 298 -25.14 12.37 -14.73
C ALA A 298 -25.68 12.07 -13.32
N THR A 299 -24.82 11.63 -12.39
CA THR A 299 -25.21 11.44 -10.99
C THR A 299 -25.48 12.77 -10.31
N GLU A 300 -24.55 13.71 -10.42
CA GLU A 300 -24.63 15.02 -9.74
C GLU A 300 -25.83 15.86 -10.22
N THR A 301 -26.05 15.94 -11.54
CA THR A 301 -27.01 16.90 -12.11
C THR A 301 -28.09 16.30 -13.00
N SER A 302 -28.06 15.00 -13.30
CA SER A 302 -28.91 14.37 -14.33
C SER A 302 -28.85 15.06 -15.71
N LEU A 303 -27.81 15.87 -15.93
CA LEU A 303 -27.62 16.76 -17.07
C LEU A 303 -28.78 17.76 -17.28
N LEU A 304 -29.28 18.38 -16.20
CA LEU A 304 -30.41 19.33 -16.22
C LEU A 304 -29.99 20.71 -15.69
N GLU A 305 -30.42 21.78 -16.36
CA GLU A 305 -30.11 23.17 -15.96
C GLU A 305 -30.55 23.47 -14.53
N LYS A 306 -31.80 23.09 -14.18
CA LYS A 306 -32.42 23.27 -12.86
C LYS A 306 -31.66 22.64 -11.68
N LYS A 307 -30.62 21.83 -11.94
CA LYS A 307 -29.74 21.18 -10.95
C LYS A 307 -28.32 21.77 -10.91
N LEU A 308 -27.98 22.79 -11.72
CA LEU A 308 -26.63 23.36 -11.78
C LEU A 308 -26.21 24.20 -10.57
N THR A 309 -27.05 24.43 -9.55
CA THR A 309 -26.65 25.19 -8.35
C THR A 309 -27.35 24.71 -7.09
N GLU A 310 -26.55 24.32 -6.10
CA GLU A 310 -26.98 23.93 -4.76
C GLU A 310 -27.80 25.05 -4.09
N GLY A 311 -28.97 24.71 -3.53
CA GLY A 311 -29.80 25.62 -2.74
C GLY A 311 -30.53 26.75 -3.50
N ASN A 312 -30.41 26.83 -4.83
CA ASN A 312 -31.14 27.81 -5.65
C ASN A 312 -32.54 27.33 -6.09
N THR A 313 -32.76 26.03 -6.19
CA THR A 313 -34.01 25.43 -6.70
C THR A 313 -34.58 24.40 -5.70
N PRO A 314 -35.91 24.17 -5.69
CA PRO A 314 -36.49 23.12 -4.87
C PRO A 314 -36.00 21.71 -5.25
N PRO A 315 -35.82 20.78 -4.28
CA PRO A 315 -36.14 20.93 -2.86
C PRO A 315 -35.03 21.66 -2.07
N TYR A 316 -35.43 22.74 -1.39
CA TYR A 316 -34.63 23.35 -0.32
C TYR A 316 -34.44 22.36 0.83
N TYR A 317 -33.33 22.47 1.56
CA TYR A 317 -33.02 21.60 2.69
C TYR A 317 -33.98 21.86 3.86
N SER A 318 -34.98 20.99 4.03
CA SER A 318 -35.80 20.97 5.25
C SER A 318 -34.99 20.57 6.47
N GLU A 319 -35.51 20.78 7.67
CA GLU A 319 -34.91 20.30 8.92
C GLU A 319 -34.58 18.80 8.89
N ASN A 320 -35.41 17.98 8.23
CA ASN A 320 -35.17 16.55 8.03
C ASN A 320 -34.03 16.27 7.01
N ASN A 321 -33.89 17.09 5.96
CA ASN A 321 -32.73 16.97 5.06
C ASN A 321 -31.43 17.34 5.80
N ILE A 322 -31.43 18.41 6.59
CA ILE A 322 -30.30 18.83 7.43
C ILE A 322 -29.92 17.72 8.43
N LYS A 323 -30.92 17.10 9.07
CA LYS A 323 -30.76 15.96 9.98
C LYS A 323 -30.08 14.77 9.34
N ASN A 324 -30.49 14.41 8.11
CA ASN A 324 -30.03 13.20 7.44
C ASN A 324 -28.68 13.38 6.73
N LEU A 325 -28.44 14.55 6.13
CA LEU A 325 -27.19 14.86 5.42
C LEU A 325 -26.07 15.29 6.37
N TRP A 326 -26.41 16.08 7.41
CA TRP A 326 -25.43 16.69 8.32
C TRP A 326 -25.84 16.53 9.80
N PRO A 327 -25.96 15.30 10.33
CA PRO A 327 -26.48 15.02 11.67
C PRO A 327 -25.72 15.69 12.83
N GLY A 328 -24.44 16.05 12.64
CA GLY A 328 -23.71 16.91 13.57
C GLY A 328 -24.20 18.36 13.54
N LYS A 329 -24.25 18.96 12.34
CA LYS A 329 -24.73 20.33 12.11
C LYS A 329 -26.19 20.54 12.53
N TYR A 330 -27.03 19.51 12.36
CA TYR A 330 -28.38 19.48 12.91
C TYR A 330 -28.38 19.67 14.44
N LYS A 331 -27.54 18.92 15.18
CA LYS A 331 -27.43 19.06 16.64
C LYS A 331 -26.92 20.45 17.04
N ASP A 332 -25.92 20.98 16.34
CA ASP A 332 -25.41 22.33 16.59
C ASP A 332 -26.52 23.39 16.42
N LEU A 333 -27.36 23.26 15.39
CA LEU A 333 -28.48 24.16 15.10
C LEU A 333 -29.66 24.01 16.06
N VAL A 334 -29.93 22.79 16.57
CA VAL A 334 -30.91 22.57 17.65
C VAL A 334 -30.41 23.19 18.95
N ASN A 335 -29.18 22.88 19.37
CA ASN A 335 -28.60 23.36 20.62
C ASN A 335 -28.44 24.89 20.67
N SER A 336 -28.35 25.56 19.53
CA SER A 336 -28.29 27.02 19.41
C SER A 336 -29.64 27.69 19.15
N GLY A 337 -30.73 26.93 19.05
CA GLY A 337 -32.08 27.44 18.76
C GLY A 337 -32.29 27.96 17.33
N LYS A 338 -31.35 27.71 16.41
CA LYS A 338 -31.31 28.32 15.06
C LYS A 338 -31.85 27.43 13.94
N LEU A 339 -32.15 26.16 14.21
CA LEU A 339 -32.55 25.18 13.19
C LEU A 339 -33.68 25.69 12.29
N SER A 340 -34.80 26.15 12.86
CA SER A 340 -35.96 26.53 12.05
C SER A 340 -35.74 27.81 11.24
N THR A 341 -35.05 28.81 11.80
CA THR A 341 -34.64 30.02 11.08
C THR A 341 -33.74 29.70 9.88
N VAL A 342 -32.75 28.80 10.07
CA VAL A 342 -31.79 28.41 9.03
C VAL A 342 -32.42 27.46 7.98
N ALA A 343 -33.40 26.65 8.36
CA ALA A 343 -34.15 25.80 7.44
C ALA A 343 -35.21 26.56 6.61
N SER A 344 -35.77 27.66 7.15
CA SER A 344 -36.80 28.49 6.49
C SER A 344 -36.24 29.61 5.60
N GLU A 345 -35.01 30.08 5.83
CA GLU A 345 -34.33 31.11 5.03
C GLU A 345 -34.36 30.84 3.51
N ARG A 346 -34.67 31.85 2.68
CA ARG A 346 -34.64 31.73 1.21
C ARG A 346 -33.87 32.91 0.58
N PRO A 347 -32.80 32.67 -0.19
CA PRO A 347 -32.08 31.40 -0.34
C PRO A 347 -31.36 30.99 0.96
N GLN A 348 -30.98 29.71 1.10
CA GLN A 348 -30.41 29.13 2.33
C GLN A 348 -28.92 29.48 2.55
N LYS A 349 -28.60 30.78 2.51
CA LYS A 349 -27.25 31.34 2.63
C LYS A 349 -26.60 31.02 3.99
N GLN A 350 -27.29 31.21 5.11
CA GLN A 350 -26.79 30.90 6.45
C GLN A 350 -26.50 29.40 6.61
N LEU A 351 -27.36 28.53 6.08
CA LEU A 351 -27.15 27.07 6.13
C LEU A 351 -25.86 26.67 5.41
N LEU A 352 -25.68 27.14 4.18
CA LEU A 352 -24.56 26.77 3.33
C LEU A 352 -23.24 27.39 3.83
N ASN A 353 -23.28 28.61 4.37
CA ASN A 353 -22.18 29.18 5.16
C ASN A 353 -21.82 28.30 6.38
N PHE A 354 -22.81 27.82 7.13
CA PHE A 354 -22.60 26.98 8.32
C PHE A 354 -22.08 25.56 8.00
N VAL A 355 -22.46 25.00 6.84
CA VAL A 355 -22.07 23.65 6.37
C VAL A 355 -20.72 23.64 5.65
N TYR A 356 -20.42 24.67 4.83
CA TYR A 356 -19.26 24.70 3.93
C TYR A 356 -18.23 25.79 4.23
N GLY A 357 -18.54 26.81 5.04
CA GLY A 357 -17.71 28.01 5.19
C GLY A 357 -16.27 27.81 5.70
N LYS A 358 -15.89 26.61 6.14
CA LYS A 358 -14.50 26.24 6.52
C LYS A 358 -14.00 24.95 5.85
N LYS A 359 -14.58 24.54 4.71
CA LYS A 359 -14.17 23.37 3.91
C LYS A 359 -13.50 23.80 2.61
N ASN A 360 -12.67 22.94 2.01
CA ASN A 360 -12.17 23.08 0.63
C ASN A 360 -11.58 24.48 0.30
N GLY A 361 -10.82 25.07 1.24
CA GLY A 361 -10.19 26.39 1.09
C GLY A 361 -11.05 27.60 1.48
N ASN A 362 -12.31 27.39 1.87
CA ASN A 362 -13.21 28.47 2.33
C ASN A 362 -12.68 29.11 3.63
N LYS A 363 -12.68 30.45 3.66
CA LYS A 363 -12.04 31.32 4.68
C LYS A 363 -13.00 31.78 5.78
N GLY A 364 -14.24 31.31 5.80
CA GLY A 364 -15.33 31.84 6.62
C GLY A 364 -16.22 32.81 5.85
N GLY A 365 -17.02 33.59 6.59
CA GLY A 365 -17.97 34.54 5.99
C GLY A 365 -18.92 33.86 5.00
N ASP A 366 -19.04 34.45 3.82
CA ASP A 366 -19.93 34.00 2.74
C ASP A 366 -19.34 32.92 1.82
N ASP A 367 -18.13 32.43 2.08
CA ASP A 367 -17.49 31.43 1.21
C ASP A 367 -18.29 30.12 1.09
N GLY A 368 -19.06 29.74 2.10
CA GLY A 368 -19.88 28.53 2.06
C GLY A 368 -21.10 28.65 1.13
N TRP A 369 -21.62 29.85 0.94
CA TRP A 369 -22.64 30.18 -0.05
C TRP A 369 -22.02 30.47 -1.42
N ASN A 370 -20.99 31.33 -1.48
CA ASN A 370 -20.38 31.75 -2.74
C ASN A 370 -19.75 30.56 -3.49
N TYR A 371 -19.08 29.65 -2.77
CA TYR A 371 -18.46 28.45 -3.35
C TYR A 371 -19.24 27.15 -3.04
N ARG A 372 -20.57 27.24 -2.84
CA ARG A 372 -21.49 26.07 -2.83
C ARG A 372 -21.45 25.29 -4.16
N GLY A 373 -22.03 24.09 -4.20
CA GLY A 373 -22.03 23.24 -5.39
C GLY A 373 -22.59 23.95 -6.63
N LYS A 374 -21.80 24.00 -7.72
CA LYS A 374 -22.25 24.50 -9.04
C LYS A 374 -21.72 23.68 -10.20
N GLY A 375 -22.41 23.76 -11.33
CA GLY A 375 -22.03 23.12 -12.58
C GLY A 375 -22.25 21.60 -12.57
N LEU A 376 -21.86 20.94 -13.67
CA LEU A 376 -22.19 19.53 -13.94
C LEU A 376 -21.54 18.54 -12.97
N ILE A 377 -20.41 18.91 -12.34
CA ILE A 377 -19.69 18.13 -11.32
C ILE A 377 -19.95 18.61 -9.88
N GLN A 378 -20.85 19.58 -9.67
CA GLN A 378 -21.08 20.24 -8.37
C GLN A 378 -19.80 20.73 -7.67
N LEU A 379 -19.00 21.52 -8.42
CA LEU A 379 -17.76 22.13 -7.96
C LEU A 379 -17.98 22.91 -6.66
N THR A 380 -17.29 22.52 -5.59
CA THR A 380 -17.55 23.02 -4.22
C THR A 380 -16.26 23.44 -3.50
N GLY A 381 -16.23 24.68 -3.03
CA GLY A 381 -15.18 25.29 -2.19
C GLY A 381 -14.10 26.05 -2.95
N ARG A 382 -13.69 27.20 -2.39
CA ARG A 382 -12.80 28.21 -2.97
C ARG A 382 -11.57 27.64 -3.69
N THR A 383 -10.87 26.67 -3.10
CA THR A 383 -9.69 26.03 -3.74
C THR A 383 -10.05 25.36 -5.06
N ASN A 384 -11.18 24.67 -5.16
CA ASN A 384 -11.57 23.99 -6.39
C ASN A 384 -11.98 24.97 -7.51
N TYR A 385 -12.53 26.15 -7.14
CA TYR A 385 -12.80 27.24 -8.09
C TYR A 385 -11.50 27.90 -8.58
N ASN A 386 -10.52 28.11 -7.71
CA ASN A 386 -9.16 28.52 -8.09
C ASN A 386 -8.48 27.49 -9.00
N ASP A 387 -8.47 26.21 -8.62
CA ASP A 387 -7.85 25.13 -9.39
C ASP A 387 -8.43 25.08 -10.82
N ALA A 388 -9.75 25.23 -10.94
CA ALA A 388 -10.42 25.33 -12.24
C ALA A 388 -9.97 26.57 -13.03
N SER A 389 -9.88 27.73 -12.39
CA SER A 389 -9.40 28.99 -13.01
C SER A 389 -7.98 28.86 -13.54
N VAL A 390 -7.08 28.25 -12.77
CA VAL A 390 -5.68 27.97 -13.14
C VAL A 390 -5.60 26.98 -14.31
N PHE A 391 -6.45 25.94 -14.31
CA PHE A 391 -6.55 25.01 -15.42
C PHE A 391 -7.01 25.71 -16.71
N LEU A 392 -8.08 26.52 -16.66
CA LEU A 392 -8.58 27.24 -17.84
C LEU A 392 -7.52 28.20 -18.38
N LYS A 393 -6.86 28.99 -17.53
CA LYS A 393 -5.76 29.88 -17.94
C LYS A 393 -4.61 29.18 -18.67
N LYS A 394 -4.41 27.88 -18.42
CA LYS A 394 -3.33 27.05 -18.98
C LYS A 394 -3.75 26.24 -20.21
N VAL A 395 -5.00 25.78 -20.27
CA VAL A 395 -5.48 24.80 -21.27
C VAL A 395 -6.46 25.41 -22.26
N PHE A 396 -7.22 26.43 -21.84
CA PHE A 396 -8.19 27.17 -22.64
C PHE A 396 -8.06 28.68 -22.35
N PRO A 397 -6.89 29.31 -22.60
CA PRO A 397 -6.67 30.74 -22.29
C PRO A 397 -7.68 31.68 -22.97
N GLU A 398 -8.20 31.29 -24.14
CA GLU A 398 -9.27 31.98 -24.86
C GLU A 398 -10.66 31.85 -24.21
N GLU A 399 -10.86 30.87 -23.34
CA GLU A 399 -12.08 30.69 -22.52
C GLU A 399 -11.87 31.15 -21.07
N TYR A 400 -10.71 31.73 -20.73
CA TYR A 400 -10.32 31.99 -19.34
C TYR A 400 -11.22 33.02 -18.65
N VAL A 401 -11.75 32.59 -17.51
CA VAL A 401 -12.39 33.43 -16.49
C VAL A 401 -11.77 33.05 -15.15
N ASP A 402 -11.56 34.04 -14.29
CA ASP A 402 -11.30 33.81 -12.87
C ASP A 402 -12.61 33.39 -12.19
N LEU A 403 -12.78 32.09 -11.96
CA LEU A 403 -13.94 31.49 -11.30
C LEU A 403 -13.87 31.62 -9.77
N GLU A 404 -12.73 31.96 -9.16
CA GLU A 404 -12.71 32.32 -7.73
C GLU A 404 -13.37 33.70 -7.51
N ALA A 405 -13.10 34.65 -8.40
CA ALA A 405 -13.72 35.97 -8.42
C ALA A 405 -15.16 35.96 -9.00
N ASN A 406 -15.41 35.13 -10.03
CA ASN A 406 -16.70 35.07 -10.74
C ASN A 406 -17.44 33.74 -10.46
N TYR A 407 -17.60 33.38 -9.18
CA TYR A 407 -18.05 32.04 -8.75
C TYR A 407 -19.44 31.61 -9.25
N ASP A 408 -20.36 32.53 -9.53
CA ASP A 408 -21.68 32.16 -10.08
C ASP A 408 -21.59 31.74 -11.56
N LYS A 409 -20.53 32.11 -12.29
CA LYS A 409 -20.33 31.68 -13.69
C LYS A 409 -20.22 30.17 -13.85
N VAL A 410 -19.84 29.42 -12.81
CA VAL A 410 -19.79 27.95 -12.85
C VAL A 410 -21.17 27.31 -13.08
N ALA A 411 -22.26 28.06 -12.88
CA ALA A 411 -23.62 27.65 -13.25
C ALA A 411 -24.00 27.99 -14.71
N GLU A 412 -23.25 28.82 -15.43
CA GLU A 412 -23.44 29.00 -16.88
C GLU A 412 -23.00 27.73 -17.62
N LEU A 413 -23.79 27.24 -18.56
CA LEU A 413 -23.57 25.98 -19.27
C LEU A 413 -22.13 25.79 -19.79
N LYS A 414 -21.52 26.82 -20.40
CA LYS A 414 -20.13 26.75 -20.91
C LYS A 414 -19.13 26.44 -19.80
N TYR A 415 -19.22 27.15 -18.67
CA TYR A 415 -18.31 26.96 -17.54
C TYR A 415 -18.69 25.75 -16.68
N ALA A 416 -19.94 25.30 -16.70
CA ALA A 416 -20.37 24.04 -16.10
C ALA A 416 -19.71 22.81 -16.77
N VAL A 417 -19.53 22.84 -18.10
CA VAL A 417 -18.74 21.85 -18.85
C VAL A 417 -17.24 22.02 -18.56
N LEU A 418 -16.70 23.24 -18.74
CA LEU A 418 -15.27 23.52 -18.58
C LEU A 418 -14.73 23.24 -17.16
N SER A 419 -15.50 23.55 -16.12
CA SER A 419 -15.13 23.25 -14.72
C SER A 419 -15.14 21.75 -14.43
N SER A 420 -16.04 20.99 -15.06
CA SER A 420 -16.10 19.53 -14.92
C SER A 420 -14.89 18.86 -15.57
N ILE A 421 -14.50 19.33 -16.75
CA ILE A 421 -13.22 18.98 -17.40
C ILE A 421 -12.04 19.35 -16.48
N ALA A 422 -12.01 20.58 -15.97
CA ALA A 422 -10.92 21.07 -15.13
C ALA A 422 -10.75 20.27 -13.84
N PHE A 423 -11.85 19.83 -13.22
CA PHE A 423 -11.82 18.98 -12.03
C PHE A 423 -11.33 17.56 -12.37
N TRP A 424 -11.83 16.97 -13.46
CA TRP A 424 -11.42 15.65 -13.95
C TRP A 424 -9.92 15.56 -14.25
N GLU A 425 -9.39 16.55 -14.97
CA GLU A 425 -7.96 16.67 -15.28
C GLU A 425 -7.14 17.05 -14.04
N GLY A 426 -7.57 18.06 -13.28
CA GLY A 426 -6.82 18.63 -12.17
C GLY A 426 -6.72 17.73 -10.94
N LYS A 427 -7.68 16.81 -10.73
CA LYS A 427 -7.58 15.72 -9.74
C LYS A 427 -7.14 14.39 -10.37
N SER A 428 -6.79 14.40 -11.66
CA SER A 428 -6.29 13.27 -12.47
C SER A 428 -7.16 12.00 -12.42
N ILE A 429 -8.48 12.18 -12.40
CA ILE A 429 -9.48 11.14 -12.11
C ILE A 429 -9.49 10.04 -13.19
N TYR A 430 -9.09 10.36 -14.41
CA TYR A 430 -8.90 9.40 -15.50
C TYR A 430 -8.02 8.19 -15.14
N ASN A 431 -7.00 8.37 -14.29
CA ASN A 431 -6.17 7.24 -13.82
C ASN A 431 -6.99 6.24 -12.98
N ILE A 432 -8.00 6.74 -12.26
CA ILE A 432 -8.94 5.93 -11.46
C ILE A 432 -10.02 5.32 -12.36
N ALA A 433 -10.41 6.01 -13.42
CA ALA A 433 -11.35 5.51 -14.42
C ALA A 433 -10.80 4.27 -15.16
N ASP A 434 -9.52 4.27 -15.53
CA ASP A 434 -8.88 3.21 -16.32
C ASP A 434 -8.81 1.84 -15.59
N ILE A 435 -8.89 1.81 -14.25
CA ILE A 435 -9.06 0.57 -13.44
C ILE A 435 -10.50 0.22 -13.12
N SER A 436 -11.39 1.21 -13.09
CA SER A 436 -12.71 1.03 -12.51
C SER A 436 -13.67 0.39 -13.53
N LYS A 437 -13.32 -0.82 -13.97
CA LYS A 437 -13.88 -1.53 -15.13
C LYS A 437 -15.26 -2.13 -14.87
N THR A 438 -15.73 -2.19 -13.61
CA THR A 438 -17.04 -2.73 -13.21
C THR A 438 -17.77 -1.82 -12.22
N LYS A 439 -19.09 -1.99 -12.06
CA LYS A 439 -19.91 -1.24 -11.07
C LYS A 439 -19.47 -1.42 -9.60
N GLU A 440 -18.77 -2.50 -9.26
CA GLU A 440 -18.17 -2.71 -7.94
C GLU A 440 -16.98 -1.77 -7.70
N THR A 441 -16.32 -1.32 -8.77
CA THR A 441 -15.12 -0.47 -8.74
C THR A 441 -15.38 1.03 -8.98
N VAL A 442 -16.54 1.40 -9.53
CA VAL A 442 -17.04 2.81 -9.61
C VAL A 442 -16.84 3.60 -8.30
N PRO A 443 -17.03 3.02 -7.08
CA PRO A 443 -16.72 3.70 -5.82
C PRO A 443 -15.33 4.31 -5.68
N ASN A 444 -14.34 3.85 -6.45
CA ASN A 444 -13.00 4.44 -6.48
C ASN A 444 -13.01 5.82 -7.14
N VAL A 445 -13.70 5.96 -8.29
CA VAL A 445 -13.86 7.22 -9.02
C VAL A 445 -14.74 8.17 -8.20
N ARG A 446 -15.92 7.67 -7.78
CA ARG A 446 -16.91 8.40 -6.99
C ARG A 446 -16.31 9.02 -5.72
N PHE A 447 -15.35 8.34 -5.08
CA PHE A 447 -14.68 8.83 -3.87
C PHE A 447 -13.95 10.19 -4.05
N PHE A 448 -13.42 10.49 -5.24
CA PHE A 448 -12.72 11.76 -5.51
C PHE A 448 -13.69 12.93 -5.77
N ILE A 449 -14.95 12.63 -6.08
CA ILE A 449 -15.99 13.61 -6.41
C ILE A 449 -16.88 13.81 -5.18
N ASN A 450 -17.44 12.73 -4.63
CA ASN A 450 -18.22 12.74 -3.40
C ASN A 450 -17.90 11.50 -2.54
N SER A 451 -16.98 11.66 -1.59
CA SER A 451 -16.52 10.58 -0.69
C SER A 451 -17.59 10.06 0.28
N TYR A 452 -18.59 10.88 0.63
CA TYR A 452 -19.73 10.48 1.45
C TYR A 452 -20.72 9.60 0.67
N ASP A 453 -20.91 9.92 -0.62
CA ASP A 453 -21.80 9.22 -1.54
C ASP A 453 -21.05 8.21 -2.44
N LYS A 454 -19.89 7.71 -1.99
CA LYS A 454 -19.03 6.83 -2.80
C LYS A 454 -19.68 5.51 -3.24
N ASN A 455 -20.86 5.17 -2.73
CA ASN A 455 -21.57 3.93 -3.04
C ASN A 455 -22.84 4.09 -3.89
N ASN A 456 -23.14 5.30 -4.35
CA ASN A 456 -24.35 5.66 -5.10
C ASN A 456 -24.80 4.61 -6.15
N SER A 457 -26.07 4.25 -6.11
CA SER A 457 -26.70 3.28 -7.02
C SER A 457 -26.95 3.83 -8.42
N HIS A 458 -27.23 5.13 -8.55
CA HIS A 458 -27.39 5.80 -9.84
C HIS A 458 -26.07 5.88 -10.59
N THR A 459 -24.95 6.26 -9.96
CA THR A 459 -23.64 6.25 -10.63
C THR A 459 -23.29 4.87 -11.17
N LYS A 460 -23.52 3.82 -10.36
CA LYS A 460 -23.29 2.43 -10.78
C LYS A 460 -24.16 2.05 -11.98
N LYS A 461 -25.46 2.36 -11.94
CA LYS A 461 -26.38 2.11 -13.07
C LYS A 461 -25.99 2.91 -14.33
N TYR A 462 -25.73 4.20 -14.20
CA TYR A 462 -25.32 5.06 -15.31
C TYR A 462 -23.98 4.59 -15.90
N PHE A 463 -23.06 4.11 -15.08
CA PHE A 463 -21.81 3.51 -15.54
C PHE A 463 -22.04 2.20 -16.31
N GLU A 464 -22.89 1.29 -15.84
CA GLU A 464 -23.23 0.06 -16.57
C GLU A 464 -23.88 0.37 -17.93
N ASN A 465 -24.84 1.31 -17.96
CA ASN A 465 -25.43 1.80 -19.20
C ASN A 465 -24.37 2.43 -20.13
N ALA A 466 -23.37 3.14 -19.57
CA ALA A 466 -22.33 3.83 -20.34
C ALA A 466 -21.25 2.88 -20.88
N ILE A 467 -20.94 1.78 -20.17
CA ILE A 467 -20.13 0.66 -20.67
C ILE A 467 -20.76 0.11 -21.96
N GLU A 468 -22.09 -0.04 -21.98
CA GLU A 468 -22.84 -0.56 -23.12
C GLU A 468 -23.05 0.48 -24.24
N ALA A 469 -23.24 1.77 -23.89
CA ALA A 469 -23.38 2.86 -24.85
C ALA A 469 -22.08 3.11 -25.63
N PHE A 470 -20.98 3.37 -24.91
CA PHE A 470 -19.67 3.61 -25.53
C PHE A 470 -18.97 2.32 -26.00
N LYS A 471 -19.64 1.16 -25.96
CA LYS A 471 -19.14 -0.14 -26.45
C LYS A 471 -17.76 -0.49 -25.87
N VAL A 472 -17.59 -0.29 -24.56
CA VAL A 472 -16.28 -0.40 -23.87
C VAL A 472 -15.69 -1.81 -23.98
N THR A 473 -16.55 -2.82 -24.04
CA THR A 473 -16.19 -4.24 -24.22
C THR A 473 -15.65 -4.58 -25.61
N GLU A 474 -15.89 -3.74 -26.63
CA GLU A 474 -15.32 -3.91 -27.99
C GLU A 474 -13.85 -3.45 -28.08
N CYS A 475 -13.34 -2.75 -27.05
CA CYS A 475 -11.96 -2.30 -27.01
C CYS A 475 -11.01 -3.40 -26.54
N LYS A 476 -10.09 -3.81 -27.42
CA LYS A 476 -8.98 -4.72 -27.09
C LYS A 476 -8.08 -4.14 -25.99
N LYS A 477 -7.38 -5.04 -25.29
CA LYS A 477 -6.35 -4.71 -24.29
C LYS A 477 -4.96 -4.97 -24.88
N ASP A 478 -4.03 -4.04 -24.65
CA ASP A 478 -2.60 -4.29 -24.88
C ASP A 478 -2.10 -5.43 -23.98
N LYS A 479 -1.18 -6.26 -24.51
CA LYS A 479 -0.37 -7.19 -23.72
C LYS A 479 0.94 -6.51 -23.35
N VAL A 480 1.24 -6.40 -22.06
CA VAL A 480 2.57 -6.04 -21.56
C VAL A 480 3.31 -7.33 -21.21
N GLU A 481 4.44 -7.57 -21.84
CA GLU A 481 5.33 -8.70 -21.51
C GLU A 481 6.24 -8.35 -20.33
N SER A 482 6.36 -9.26 -19.36
CA SER A 482 7.21 -9.04 -18.18
C SER A 482 8.67 -9.38 -18.47
N LYS A 483 9.58 -8.60 -17.88
CA LYS A 483 11.04 -8.83 -17.95
C LYS A 483 11.62 -8.81 -16.54
N LYS A 484 12.49 -9.77 -16.23
CA LYS A 484 13.20 -9.83 -14.93
C LYS A 484 14.05 -8.56 -14.75
N SER A 485 13.68 -7.72 -13.78
CA SER A 485 14.43 -6.54 -13.35
C SER A 485 15.09 -6.77 -11.99
N ASN A 486 16.30 -6.25 -11.79
CA ASN A 486 17.01 -6.28 -10.51
C ASN A 486 16.61 -5.03 -9.70
N SER A 487 15.42 -5.07 -9.12
CA SER A 487 14.67 -3.86 -8.76
C SER A 487 15.18 -3.12 -7.52
N LYS A 488 15.06 -1.78 -7.53
CA LYS A 488 15.32 -0.91 -6.37
C LYS A 488 14.11 -0.76 -5.41
N VAL A 489 12.99 -1.45 -5.66
CA VAL A 489 11.75 -1.32 -4.88
C VAL A 489 11.67 -2.35 -3.76
N GLN A 490 11.60 -1.86 -2.52
CA GLN A 490 11.38 -2.67 -1.32
C GLN A 490 9.88 -2.95 -1.11
N LEU A 491 9.55 -4.23 -0.87
CA LEU A 491 8.21 -4.68 -0.47
C LEU A 491 8.27 -5.13 0.99
N ASP A 492 7.54 -4.45 1.88
CA ASP A 492 7.48 -4.79 3.31
C ASP A 492 6.14 -5.41 3.67
N PHE A 493 6.15 -6.48 4.46
CA PHE A 493 4.95 -7.14 4.96
C PHE A 493 4.70 -6.72 6.42
N VAL A 494 3.85 -5.71 6.61
CA VAL A 494 3.68 -4.99 7.87
C VAL A 494 2.52 -5.58 8.69
N GLY A 495 2.87 -6.23 9.79
CA GLY A 495 1.92 -6.72 10.79
C GLY A 495 1.47 -8.18 10.58
N LYS A 496 0.82 -8.75 11.60
CA LYS A 496 0.52 -10.20 11.70
C LYS A 496 -0.41 -10.76 10.62
N THR A 497 -1.01 -9.90 9.80
CA THR A 497 -1.92 -10.23 8.69
C THR A 497 -1.27 -10.16 7.31
N ALA A 498 -0.04 -9.66 7.21
CA ALA A 498 0.74 -9.61 5.98
C ALA A 498 1.71 -10.80 5.95
N LYS A 499 1.43 -11.80 5.11
CA LYS A 499 2.26 -13.00 4.96
C LYS A 499 2.89 -12.98 3.57
N GLU A 500 4.21 -12.81 3.48
CA GLU A 500 4.90 -12.80 2.17
C GLU A 500 4.61 -14.06 1.34
N SER A 501 4.56 -15.23 1.99
CA SER A 501 4.24 -16.51 1.35
C SER A 501 2.83 -16.61 0.76
N ALA A 502 1.94 -15.66 1.04
CA ALA A 502 0.63 -15.56 0.41
C ALA A 502 0.66 -14.77 -0.92
N LEU A 503 1.80 -14.18 -1.30
CA LEU A 503 2.02 -13.53 -2.59
C LEU A 503 3.06 -14.26 -3.44
N SER A 504 2.74 -14.49 -4.71
CA SER A 504 3.64 -15.08 -5.70
C SER A 504 4.74 -14.10 -6.14
N GLU A 505 5.82 -14.63 -6.73
CA GLU A 505 6.80 -13.77 -7.40
C GLU A 505 6.23 -13.04 -8.63
N LYS A 506 5.16 -13.55 -9.28
CA LYS A 506 4.43 -12.81 -10.33
C LYS A 506 3.92 -11.49 -9.76
N THR A 507 3.19 -11.56 -8.65
CA THR A 507 2.65 -10.39 -7.94
C THR A 507 3.75 -9.49 -7.38
N LYS A 508 4.79 -10.05 -6.73
CA LYS A 508 5.90 -9.25 -6.20
C LYS A 508 6.69 -8.54 -7.30
N ASN A 509 6.89 -9.15 -8.47
CA ASN A 509 7.52 -8.48 -9.61
C ASN A 509 6.63 -7.38 -10.22
N ILE A 510 5.33 -7.60 -10.35
CA ILE A 510 4.38 -6.55 -10.76
C ILE A 510 4.48 -5.33 -9.83
N LEU A 511 4.49 -5.53 -8.51
CA LEU A 511 4.63 -4.43 -7.53
C LEU A 511 5.98 -3.71 -7.64
N ARG A 512 7.07 -4.42 -7.92
CA ARG A 512 8.40 -3.84 -8.20
C ARG A 512 8.37 -2.99 -9.48
N GLU A 513 7.86 -3.52 -10.59
CA GLU A 513 7.73 -2.81 -11.87
C GLU A 513 6.88 -1.52 -11.74
N VAL A 514 5.77 -1.59 -11.01
CA VAL A 514 4.89 -0.46 -10.66
C VAL A 514 5.60 0.56 -9.76
N GLY A 515 6.35 0.10 -8.76
CA GLY A 515 7.14 0.96 -7.89
C GLY A 515 8.18 1.77 -8.66
N GLU A 516 8.89 1.14 -9.59
CA GLU A 516 9.89 1.81 -10.44
C GLU A 516 9.25 2.84 -11.37
N ALA A 517 8.20 2.45 -12.09
CA ALA A 517 7.51 3.35 -13.01
C ALA A 517 6.87 4.55 -12.29
N SER A 518 6.35 4.35 -11.07
CA SER A 518 5.77 5.43 -10.26
C SER A 518 6.83 6.27 -9.53
N GLY A 519 8.04 5.75 -9.32
CA GLY A 519 9.08 6.35 -8.47
C GLY A 519 8.88 6.09 -6.98
N THR A 520 8.08 5.08 -6.63
CA THR A 520 7.77 4.63 -5.27
C THR A 520 8.64 3.41 -4.93
N TYR A 521 9.77 3.65 -4.29
CA TYR A 521 10.75 2.60 -3.96
C TYR A 521 10.48 1.84 -2.65
N TYR A 522 9.34 2.11 -2.01
CA TYR A 522 8.91 1.46 -0.78
C TYR A 522 7.40 1.20 -0.81
N ILE A 523 6.99 -0.06 -0.64
CA ILE A 523 5.60 -0.50 -0.74
C ILE A 523 5.29 -1.37 0.49
N ALA A 524 4.53 -0.81 1.43
CA ALA A 524 4.12 -1.52 2.64
C ALA A 524 2.78 -2.24 2.44
N ILE A 525 2.83 -3.56 2.43
CA ILE A 525 1.69 -4.48 2.35
C ILE A 525 1.22 -4.78 3.78
N THR A 526 0.03 -4.33 4.16
CA THR A 526 -0.48 -4.42 5.55
C THR A 526 -1.34 -5.65 5.81
N SER A 527 -1.80 -6.32 4.75
CA SER A 527 -2.53 -7.58 4.86
C SER A 527 -2.49 -8.35 3.54
N THR A 528 -2.60 -9.68 3.60
CA THR A 528 -2.59 -10.59 2.44
C THR A 528 -3.78 -11.55 2.49
N ALA A 529 -3.82 -12.56 1.62
CA ALA A 529 -4.79 -13.65 1.71
C ALA A 529 -4.64 -14.42 3.04
N ARG A 530 -5.76 -14.99 3.52
CA ARG A 530 -5.93 -15.55 4.86
C ARG A 530 -6.60 -16.93 4.77
N THR A 531 -6.44 -17.74 5.81
CA THR A 531 -7.27 -18.94 5.98
C THR A 531 -8.60 -18.59 6.67
N PRO A 532 -9.64 -19.45 6.55
CA PRO A 532 -10.86 -19.35 7.35
C PRO A 532 -10.57 -19.25 8.86
N TYR A 533 -9.65 -20.07 9.40
CA TYR A 533 -9.15 -19.95 10.77
C TYR A 533 -8.56 -18.57 11.11
N ASP A 534 -7.67 -18.01 10.28
CA ASP A 534 -7.08 -16.68 10.50
C ASP A 534 -8.17 -15.59 10.55
N GLN A 535 -9.14 -15.64 9.63
CA GLN A 535 -10.24 -14.68 9.60
C GLN A 535 -11.19 -14.87 10.79
N ALA A 536 -11.49 -16.10 11.20
CA ALA A 536 -12.28 -16.39 12.41
C ALA A 536 -11.60 -15.85 13.67
N ARG A 537 -10.28 -16.04 13.80
CA ARG A 537 -9.48 -15.51 14.92
C ARG A 537 -9.49 -13.98 14.94
N ILE A 538 -9.30 -13.32 13.80
CA ILE A 538 -9.39 -11.85 13.69
C ILE A 538 -10.79 -11.35 14.08
N MET A 539 -11.85 -12.02 13.61
CA MET A 539 -13.22 -11.64 13.97
C MET A 539 -13.51 -11.85 15.46
N TYR A 540 -13.00 -12.92 16.08
CA TYR A 540 -13.08 -13.12 17.53
C TYR A 540 -12.35 -12.00 18.29
N ASP A 541 -11.08 -11.76 17.95
CA ASP A 541 -10.23 -10.79 18.64
C ASP A 541 -10.82 -9.36 18.51
N ASN A 542 -11.38 -9.00 17.34
CA ASN A 542 -12.11 -7.74 17.12
C ASN A 542 -13.45 -7.66 17.87
N CYS A 543 -14.24 -8.73 17.92
CA CYS A 543 -15.52 -8.73 18.65
C CYS A 543 -15.32 -8.63 20.16
N LYS A 544 -14.20 -9.18 20.67
CA LYS A 544 -13.78 -9.01 22.07
C LYS A 544 -13.34 -7.57 22.36
N ALA A 545 -12.76 -6.86 21.40
CA ALA A 545 -12.37 -5.46 21.55
C ALA A 545 -13.56 -4.49 21.46
N ASN A 546 -14.40 -4.61 20.42
CA ASN A 546 -15.57 -3.73 20.24
C ASN A 546 -16.69 -4.39 19.40
N LEU A 547 -17.47 -5.27 20.03
CA LEU A 547 -18.61 -5.96 19.39
C LEU A 547 -19.59 -4.99 18.70
N LYS A 548 -19.88 -3.83 19.31
CA LYS A 548 -20.84 -2.85 18.76
C LYS A 548 -20.39 -2.30 17.41
N GLU A 549 -19.09 -2.03 17.26
CA GLU A 549 -18.49 -1.61 16.00
C GLU A 549 -18.48 -2.76 14.97
N GLN A 550 -18.16 -3.99 15.37
CA GLN A 550 -18.18 -5.13 14.43
C GLN A 550 -19.60 -5.42 13.91
N ARG A 551 -20.64 -5.19 14.74
CA ARG A 551 -22.06 -5.20 14.33
C ARG A 551 -22.42 -4.12 13.31
N THR A 552 -21.67 -3.02 13.20
CA THR A 552 -21.84 -2.01 12.14
C THR A 552 -20.93 -2.21 10.93
N THR A 553 -19.77 -2.86 11.10
CA THR A 553 -18.73 -2.98 10.06
C THR A 553 -18.97 -4.15 9.09
N TYR A 554 -19.42 -5.31 9.58
CA TYR A 554 -19.58 -6.50 8.74
C TYR A 554 -20.94 -6.54 8.01
N LYS A 555 -20.94 -6.99 6.75
CA LYS A 555 -22.17 -7.33 5.99
C LYS A 555 -22.80 -8.63 6.50
N ALA A 556 -24.02 -8.94 6.06
CA ALA A 556 -24.83 -10.05 6.58
C ALA A 556 -24.12 -11.43 6.72
N PRO A 557 -23.25 -11.89 5.79
CA PRO A 557 -22.48 -13.13 6.01
C PRO A 557 -21.54 -13.02 7.22
N GLY A 558 -20.81 -11.91 7.35
CA GLY A 558 -19.98 -11.64 8.53
C GLY A 558 -20.80 -11.48 9.81
N GLN A 559 -22.01 -10.92 9.76
CA GLN A 559 -22.92 -10.89 10.91
C GLN A 559 -23.29 -12.29 11.39
N ARG A 560 -23.57 -13.23 10.46
CA ARG A 560 -23.83 -14.65 10.80
C ARG A 560 -22.64 -15.36 11.46
N VAL A 561 -21.41 -14.86 11.29
CA VAL A 561 -20.21 -15.32 12.02
C VAL A 561 -20.07 -14.64 13.39
N ILE A 562 -20.45 -13.36 13.51
CA ILE A 562 -20.51 -12.65 14.80
C ILE A 562 -21.62 -13.23 15.70
N ASP A 563 -22.71 -13.73 15.14
CA ASP A 563 -23.75 -14.45 15.89
C ASP A 563 -23.17 -15.69 16.60
N VAL A 564 -22.24 -16.39 15.95
CA VAL A 564 -21.52 -17.54 16.55
C VAL A 564 -20.61 -17.10 17.69
N TYR A 565 -19.95 -15.94 17.59
CA TYR A 565 -19.19 -15.36 18.70
C TYR A 565 -20.10 -15.08 19.91
N VAL A 566 -21.22 -14.38 19.70
CA VAL A 566 -22.14 -13.98 20.77
C VAL A 566 -22.75 -15.20 21.46
N ASN A 567 -23.28 -16.13 20.68
CA ASN A 567 -24.01 -17.31 21.18
C ASN A 567 -23.10 -18.37 21.85
N ASN A 568 -21.77 -18.23 21.75
CA ASN A 568 -20.81 -19.16 22.34
C ASN A 568 -19.84 -18.49 23.33
N SER A 569 -20.18 -17.29 23.83
CA SER A 569 -19.36 -16.50 24.76
C SER A 569 -18.95 -17.22 26.06
N SER A 570 -19.65 -18.28 26.45
CA SER A 570 -19.31 -19.16 27.59
C SER A 570 -18.31 -20.28 27.29
N LYS A 571 -17.94 -20.52 26.01
CA LYS A 571 -16.95 -21.53 25.60
C LYS A 571 -15.54 -20.95 25.60
N SER A 572 -14.53 -21.82 25.63
CA SER A 572 -13.12 -21.41 25.50
C SER A 572 -12.87 -20.73 24.15
N ARG A 573 -11.94 -19.75 24.12
CA ARG A 573 -11.61 -18.94 22.94
C ARG A 573 -11.44 -19.78 21.67
N ASP A 574 -10.66 -20.85 21.74
CA ASP A 574 -10.34 -21.65 20.56
C ASP A 574 -11.49 -22.55 20.12
N ALA A 575 -12.43 -22.89 21.01
CA ALA A 575 -13.68 -23.53 20.63
C ALA A 575 -14.61 -22.55 19.89
N VAL A 576 -14.69 -21.29 20.35
CA VAL A 576 -15.45 -20.23 19.64
C VAL A 576 -14.85 -19.95 18.26
N ILE A 577 -13.53 -19.83 18.16
CA ILE A 577 -12.84 -19.62 16.87
C ILE A 577 -13.10 -20.79 15.91
N LYS A 578 -13.04 -22.05 16.36
CA LYS A 578 -13.38 -23.21 15.51
C LYS A 578 -14.83 -23.18 15.02
N LEU A 579 -15.79 -22.79 15.86
CA LEU A 579 -17.19 -22.63 15.45
C LEU A 579 -17.36 -21.47 14.45
N MET A 580 -16.64 -20.35 14.65
CA MET A 580 -16.63 -19.22 13.71
C MET A 580 -15.98 -19.61 12.36
N GLU A 581 -14.91 -20.40 12.36
CA GLU A 581 -14.29 -20.96 11.16
C GLU A 581 -15.25 -21.88 10.41
N GLN A 582 -15.90 -22.83 11.11
CA GLN A 582 -16.93 -23.69 10.53
C GLN A 582 -18.04 -22.85 9.87
N LYS A 583 -18.44 -21.74 10.49
CA LYS A 583 -19.42 -20.82 9.92
C LYS A 583 -18.91 -20.05 8.70
N ILE A 584 -17.65 -19.63 8.68
CA ILE A 584 -17.02 -19.03 7.49
C ILE A 584 -17.02 -20.01 6.31
N ASN A 585 -16.76 -21.29 6.57
CA ASN A 585 -16.77 -22.34 5.56
C ASN A 585 -18.20 -22.65 5.07
N GLU A 586 -19.19 -22.77 5.96
CA GLU A 586 -20.61 -22.95 5.63
C GLU A 586 -21.15 -21.82 4.72
N LEU A 587 -20.73 -20.58 4.97
CA LEU A 587 -21.19 -19.40 4.24
C LEU A 587 -20.49 -19.20 2.88
N GLY A 588 -19.50 -20.02 2.55
CA GLY A 588 -18.55 -19.75 1.47
C GLY A 588 -17.55 -18.65 1.89
N PRO A 589 -16.25 -18.96 2.10
CA PRO A 589 -15.30 -18.03 2.69
C PRO A 589 -15.22 -16.64 2.03
N SER A 590 -15.29 -16.58 0.70
CA SER A 590 -15.26 -15.33 -0.08
C SER A 590 -16.48 -14.40 0.15
N THR A 591 -17.62 -14.91 0.67
CA THR A 591 -18.78 -14.07 1.01
C THR A 591 -18.58 -13.31 2.32
N VAL A 592 -17.70 -13.81 3.20
CA VAL A 592 -17.38 -13.20 4.50
C VAL A 592 -16.23 -12.20 4.40
N SER A 593 -15.20 -12.48 3.60
CA SER A 593 -14.05 -11.60 3.42
C SER A 593 -13.36 -11.80 2.07
N LYS A 594 -13.05 -10.70 1.37
CA LYS A 594 -12.27 -10.72 0.11
C LYS A 594 -10.90 -11.38 0.27
N HIS A 595 -10.30 -11.30 1.47
CA HIS A 595 -9.02 -11.94 1.80
C HIS A 595 -9.08 -13.47 1.92
N LEU A 596 -10.26 -14.09 1.82
CA LEU A 596 -10.43 -15.54 1.82
C LEU A 596 -10.43 -16.15 0.39
N ALA A 597 -9.94 -15.41 -0.61
CA ALA A 597 -9.75 -15.90 -1.97
C ALA A 597 -8.53 -16.86 -2.06
N ASN A 598 -8.59 -17.85 -2.98
CA ASN A 598 -7.46 -18.78 -3.20
C ASN A 598 -6.26 -18.02 -3.83
N PRO A 599 -5.09 -17.93 -3.17
CA PRO A 599 -3.91 -17.26 -3.71
C PRO A 599 -3.38 -17.89 -5.00
N GLU A 600 -3.64 -19.16 -5.29
CA GLU A 600 -3.25 -19.81 -6.56
C GLU A 600 -4.04 -19.28 -7.77
N ILE A 601 -5.22 -18.70 -7.53
CA ILE A 601 -6.08 -18.12 -8.56
C ILE A 601 -5.92 -16.60 -8.58
N VAL A 602 -6.00 -15.97 -7.40
CA VAL A 602 -5.93 -14.51 -7.26
C VAL A 602 -5.24 -14.11 -5.95
N ASN A 603 -4.14 -13.37 -6.07
CA ASN A 603 -3.41 -12.83 -4.93
C ASN A 603 -4.15 -11.59 -4.41
N THR A 604 -4.72 -11.67 -3.20
CA THR A 604 -5.46 -10.56 -2.56
C THR A 604 -4.64 -9.95 -1.41
N PHE A 605 -4.45 -8.63 -1.39
CA PHE A 605 -3.61 -7.94 -0.42
C PHE A 605 -3.89 -6.42 -0.32
N ASP A 606 -3.54 -5.81 0.81
CA ASP A 606 -3.73 -4.38 1.07
C ASP A 606 -2.39 -3.64 1.03
N ILE A 607 -2.29 -2.54 0.27
CA ILE A 607 -1.12 -1.66 0.23
C ILE A 607 -1.41 -0.37 1.00
N SER A 608 -0.62 -0.02 2.02
CA SER A 608 -0.81 1.18 2.83
C SER A 608 -0.55 2.48 2.07
N TYR A 609 -1.46 3.46 2.20
CA TYR A 609 -1.30 4.79 1.61
C TYR A 609 -0.18 5.61 2.22
N GLY A 610 0.13 5.43 3.51
CA GLY A 610 1.06 6.30 4.23
C GLY A 610 2.47 6.32 3.63
N ASN A 611 2.82 5.26 2.91
CA ASN A 611 4.17 4.93 2.49
C ASN A 611 4.41 5.07 0.98
N LEU A 612 3.36 5.41 0.20
CA LEU A 612 3.46 5.61 -1.25
C LEU A 612 3.82 7.06 -1.56
N LYS A 613 4.92 7.27 -2.32
CA LYS A 613 5.48 8.59 -2.64
C LYS A 613 4.50 9.47 -3.44
N ASP A 614 3.88 8.89 -4.45
CA ASP A 614 2.78 9.48 -5.22
C ASP A 614 1.70 8.41 -5.37
N LYS A 615 0.60 8.57 -4.65
CA LYS A 615 -0.52 7.62 -4.60
C LYS A 615 -1.23 7.52 -5.95
N THR A 616 -1.46 8.66 -6.60
CA THR A 616 -2.16 8.75 -7.88
C THR A 616 -1.33 8.13 -8.98
N LYS A 617 -0.01 8.40 -9.01
CA LYS A 617 0.89 7.77 -9.98
C LYS A 617 1.14 6.30 -9.68
N PHE A 618 1.30 5.90 -8.42
CA PHE A 618 1.41 4.48 -8.05
C PHE A 618 0.19 3.69 -8.55
N LEU A 619 -1.01 4.22 -8.32
CA LEU A 619 -2.24 3.64 -8.82
C LEU A 619 -2.29 3.64 -10.36
N SER A 620 -1.87 4.73 -11.01
CA SER A 620 -1.74 4.83 -12.48
C SER A 620 -0.78 3.80 -13.10
N GLU A 621 0.25 3.35 -12.38
CA GLU A 621 1.11 2.26 -12.85
C GLU A 621 0.51 0.88 -12.56
N MET A 622 -0.20 0.71 -11.44
CA MET A 622 -1.01 -0.50 -11.18
C MET A 622 -2.09 -0.70 -12.27
N THR A 623 -2.70 0.38 -12.78
CA THR A 623 -3.84 0.26 -13.73
C THR A 623 -3.48 -0.39 -15.05
N LYS A 624 -2.25 -0.19 -15.51
CA LYS A 624 -1.70 -0.65 -16.79
C LYS A 624 -1.43 -2.16 -16.80
N ARG A 625 -1.49 -2.82 -15.64
CA ARG A 625 -1.23 -4.25 -15.47
C ARG A 625 -2.38 -5.08 -16.01
N PRO A 626 -2.20 -5.88 -17.09
CA PRO A 626 -3.25 -6.78 -17.57
C PRO A 626 -3.64 -7.85 -16.53
N GLU A 627 -2.76 -8.10 -15.54
CA GLU A 627 -2.96 -9.05 -14.46
C GLU A 627 -3.81 -8.50 -13.29
N LEU A 628 -4.06 -7.17 -13.24
CA LEU A 628 -4.84 -6.55 -12.17
C LEU A 628 -6.35 -6.79 -12.39
N ASP A 629 -6.96 -7.48 -11.44
CA ASP A 629 -8.39 -7.84 -11.45
C ASP A 629 -9.22 -6.74 -10.79
N VAL A 630 -8.92 -6.45 -9.53
CA VAL A 630 -9.62 -5.47 -8.69
C VAL A 630 -8.60 -4.65 -7.91
N ILE A 631 -8.86 -3.36 -7.75
CA ILE A 631 -8.20 -2.50 -6.76
C ILE A 631 -9.25 -1.56 -6.17
N LEU A 632 -9.26 -1.38 -4.85
CA LEU A 632 -10.31 -0.65 -4.13
C LEU A 632 -9.75 0.30 -3.06
N ILE A 633 -10.41 1.46 -2.94
CA ILE A 633 -10.07 2.54 -1.99
C ILE A 633 -10.83 2.34 -0.67
N GLU A 634 -10.21 1.57 0.24
CA GLU A 634 -10.79 1.15 1.52
C GLU A 634 -9.74 1.32 2.65
N ASN A 635 -10.12 1.90 3.79
CA ASN A 635 -9.34 1.96 5.04
C ASN A 635 -7.87 2.46 4.91
N ASN A 636 -7.65 3.55 4.18
CA ASN A 636 -6.32 4.11 3.88
C ASN A 636 -5.35 3.12 3.19
N CYS A 637 -5.89 2.13 2.48
CA CYS A 637 -5.13 1.14 1.72
C CYS A 637 -5.70 0.97 0.30
N TYR A 638 -4.86 0.48 -0.62
CA TYR A 638 -5.32 -0.13 -1.87
C TYR A 638 -5.55 -1.62 -1.64
N HIS A 639 -6.82 -2.00 -1.44
CA HIS A 639 -7.21 -3.40 -1.40
C HIS A 639 -7.16 -3.96 -2.82
N THR A 640 -6.19 -4.83 -3.09
CA THR A 640 -5.69 -5.19 -4.43
C THR A 640 -5.85 -6.70 -4.67
N GLN A 641 -6.27 -7.08 -5.87
CA GLN A 641 -6.43 -8.46 -6.33
C GLN A 641 -5.76 -8.65 -7.69
N ILE A 642 -4.74 -9.52 -7.77
CA ILE A 642 -3.99 -9.80 -9.01
C ILE A 642 -4.21 -11.25 -9.44
N ASN A 643 -4.69 -11.45 -10.67
CA ASN A 643 -4.93 -12.75 -11.28
C ASN A 643 -3.61 -13.49 -11.52
N GLN A 644 -3.55 -14.75 -11.09
CA GLN A 644 -2.36 -15.58 -11.21
C GLN A 644 -2.29 -16.37 -12.53
N LYS A 645 -3.45 -16.61 -13.16
CA LYS A 645 -3.57 -17.13 -14.54
C LYS A 645 -3.03 -16.17 -15.61
#